data_AF-A0A8C5KVA7-F1
#
_entry.id   AF-A0A8C5KVA7-F1
#
_cell.length_a   1.000
_cell.length_b   1.000
_cell.length_c   1.000
_cell.angle_alpha   90.00
_cell.angle_beta   90.00
_cell.angle_gamma   90.00
#
_symmetry.space_group_name_H-M   'P 1'
#
loop_
_entity.id
_entity.type
_entity.pdbx_description
1 polymer ?
#
loop_
_entity_poly.entity_id
_entity_poly.type
_entity_poly.pdbx_seq_one_letter_code
_entity_poly.pdbx_strand_id
1 'polypeptide(L)'
;MSSEFLAELRWEDGFAIPVANQENKTLEERLSKLQKEKANLQDQLRDYEDRITSMTSHFKNVNQEFSFIQSLYKARENEIESEQHFKAIAERELGRVKDEIHRLENEMSLIQERKNDKENGIFKATQKLDGLKCQMNWDQQALEAWLEESAHKDSDNLTLQKYAQQDDNKIRVLDSELTETLSGCICSCWRRSAQDFRKIHHERQELITQWESTIEQMQKRDRDIDSCALALARIKQETREKENLVKEKIKFLESEIGNNVEFEKRIAAADRNVLKCRMEYQRQDANRSQMKDELDFLKANVSRTSSDLEALRKNISKIKKTIHDESAKLQKVKTHNQVVSKNLQHLTEKTLSIEEKATSLEDMLKEEEKSVKEAEAQLSIVKDVLFKKVQQLQSEVIKEKSLGAEVEGTRSSLKHLNHRLHKLDFETLKQQEIMYSQDFCIQQIERRMSRLKGEINSEEKQTLEAKIVELKKSLEEKKSTLSVLETQIKKLHNDLYFIKKSNTKSNDEKQSLLNKMNELNLFTERSEKELNKAKSSKQDLMIEDNLLKLEVKRMRELLHSKAEEVLSLEKRKQQLCCAIAERNEEIEVHRTMLASQIRYVDQERQSVSADFHERLSKIDKLKSRYEILTVVMLPPEGEEEKTQAYYVIKAAQEKEELQREGDSLDAKINKAEKEIYALENTLQVLKSCNKNYKQSFQKVTPSSDEYGLKIQLEEQKRVADEKYRYKQRQIRELQEDLQSMENTLEVIKHLSTNAKEKLSEKQAYLIQLRKETEEQKPKLERVTKQCAKLTKEIRLLKHTKDETFEEQDIKFREVKQFHKDIDDMLTKVMENADIRVILQTHFQQNGLDLPTGSGRGSRQSSRSSQSSLSSVRSTSTNASQTSVKVVEFNFPESPSKHASSTSSNSKDRKSSK
;
A
#
# COMPACT_ATOMS: atom_id res chain seq x y z
N MET A 1 96.71 -25.91 50.56
CA MET A 1 96.23 -24.51 50.79
C MET A 1 95.04 -24.56 51.76
N SER A 2 94.77 -23.51 52.54
CA SER A 2 93.54 -23.47 53.37
C SER A 2 92.29 -23.28 52.48
N SER A 3 91.15 -23.81 52.92
CA SER A 3 89.88 -23.70 52.17
C SER A 3 89.31 -22.28 52.10
N GLU A 4 89.67 -21.43 53.07
CA GLU A 4 89.23 -20.04 53.15
C GLU A 4 89.84 -19.19 52.02
N PHE A 5 91.14 -19.34 51.74
CA PHE A 5 91.81 -18.61 50.66
C PHE A 5 91.22 -18.92 49.27
N LEU A 6 90.72 -20.14 49.06
CA LEU A 6 90.00 -20.53 47.84
C LEU A 6 88.54 -20.05 47.79
N ALA A 7 87.99 -19.54 48.90
CA ALA A 7 86.67 -18.92 48.97
C ALA A 7 86.71 -17.38 48.88
N GLU A 8 87.84 -16.75 49.24
CA GLU A 8 88.07 -15.31 49.04
C GLU A 8 88.28 -14.94 47.57
N LEU A 9 88.75 -15.89 46.75
CA LEU A 9 88.73 -15.80 45.29
C LEU A 9 87.28 -15.80 44.79
N ARG A 10 86.69 -14.60 44.69
CA ARG A 10 85.37 -14.36 44.09
C ARG A 10 85.41 -14.60 42.58
N TRP A 11 85.19 -15.85 42.19
CA TRP A 11 84.69 -16.20 40.87
C TRP A 11 83.26 -15.64 40.77
N GLU A 12 83.08 -14.54 40.05
CA GLU A 12 81.76 -13.91 39.85
C GLU A 12 80.80 -14.85 39.10
N ASP A 13 79.48 -14.62 39.22
CA ASP A 13 78.39 -15.45 38.65
C ASP A 13 78.26 -15.38 37.11
N GLY A 14 79.39 -15.36 36.40
CA GLY A 14 79.51 -15.52 34.95
C GLY A 14 80.15 -16.86 34.58
N PHE A 15 79.91 -17.32 33.35
CA PHE A 15 80.40 -18.61 32.82
C PHE A 15 81.94 -18.77 32.74
N ALA A 16 82.74 -17.81 33.22
CA ALA A 16 84.19 -17.73 33.03
C ALA A 16 84.97 -18.67 33.97
N ILE A 17 84.87 -19.98 33.74
CA ILE A 17 85.74 -20.99 34.36
C ILE A 17 87.17 -20.85 33.81
N PRO A 18 88.23 -21.11 34.59
CA PRO A 18 89.57 -21.37 34.07
C PRO A 18 89.62 -22.66 33.23
N VAL A 19 89.10 -22.62 32.01
CA VAL A 19 89.03 -23.77 31.10
C VAL A 19 90.42 -24.11 30.56
N ALA A 20 91.07 -25.08 31.19
CA ALA A 20 92.44 -25.50 30.88
C ALA A 20 92.61 -26.25 29.55
N ASN A 21 91.53 -26.72 28.91
CA ASN A 21 91.58 -27.42 27.62
C ASN A 21 90.99 -26.55 26.49
N GLN A 22 91.73 -26.46 25.38
CA GLN A 22 91.44 -25.59 24.25
C GLN A 22 90.12 -25.95 23.55
N GLU A 23 89.78 -27.24 23.48
CA GLU A 23 88.53 -27.74 22.91
C GLU A 23 87.30 -27.15 23.62
N ASN A 24 87.29 -27.21 24.96
CA ASN A 24 86.19 -26.71 25.78
C ASN A 24 85.99 -25.19 25.62
N LYS A 25 87.07 -24.43 25.43
CA LYS A 25 86.97 -22.99 25.11
C LYS A 25 86.29 -22.74 23.76
N THR A 26 86.57 -23.55 22.74
CA THR A 26 85.85 -23.45 21.45
C THR A 26 84.37 -23.85 21.58
N LEU A 27 84.02 -24.73 22.51
CA LEU A 27 82.63 -25.08 22.82
C LEU A 27 81.89 -23.94 23.54
N GLU A 28 82.54 -23.22 24.47
CA GLU A 28 81.97 -22.01 25.09
C GLU A 28 81.76 -20.89 24.07
N GLU A 29 82.74 -20.62 23.19
CA GLU A 29 82.56 -19.66 22.09
C GLU A 29 81.42 -20.05 21.16
N ARG A 30 81.24 -21.37 20.89
CA ARG A 30 80.14 -21.88 20.07
C ARG A 30 78.79 -21.76 20.78
N LEU A 31 78.73 -22.00 22.09
CA LEU A 31 77.53 -21.76 22.90
C LEU A 31 77.15 -20.27 22.93
N SER A 32 78.13 -19.37 23.07
CA SER A 32 77.88 -17.92 23.03
C SER A 32 77.36 -17.46 21.65
N LYS A 33 77.91 -18.01 20.56
CA LYS A 33 77.40 -17.77 19.19
C LYS A 33 75.96 -18.27 19.05
N LEU A 34 75.68 -19.52 19.45
CA LEU A 34 74.32 -20.09 19.42
C LEU A 34 73.31 -19.34 20.31
N GLN A 35 73.74 -18.79 21.46
CA GLN A 35 72.89 -17.94 22.31
C GLN A 35 72.55 -16.60 21.62
N LYS A 36 73.52 -15.98 20.93
CA LYS A 36 73.30 -14.73 20.17
C LYS A 36 72.43 -14.97 18.93
N GLU A 37 72.64 -16.09 18.22
CA GLU A 37 71.78 -16.54 17.14
C GLU A 37 70.34 -16.81 17.62
N LYS A 38 70.17 -17.49 18.77
CA LYS A 38 68.86 -17.68 19.39
C LYS A 38 68.18 -16.36 19.72
N ALA A 39 68.87 -15.39 20.31
CA ALA A 39 68.31 -14.08 20.62
C ALA A 39 67.83 -13.35 19.34
N ASN A 40 68.69 -13.25 18.33
CA ASN A 40 68.37 -12.66 17.03
C ASN A 40 67.17 -13.37 16.36
N LEU A 41 67.10 -14.70 16.41
CA LEU A 41 65.96 -15.46 15.91
C LEU A 41 64.68 -15.22 16.73
N GLN A 42 64.76 -15.03 18.05
CA GLN A 42 63.60 -14.69 18.88
C GLN A 42 63.06 -13.29 18.57
N ASP A 43 63.94 -12.31 18.32
CA ASP A 43 63.52 -10.96 17.95
C ASP A 43 62.93 -10.91 16.53
N GLN A 44 63.52 -11.63 15.56
CA GLN A 44 62.90 -11.82 14.24
C GLN A 44 61.52 -12.49 14.33
N LEU A 45 61.33 -13.48 15.22
CA LEU A 45 60.04 -14.13 15.44
C LEU A 45 59.00 -13.12 15.95
N ARG A 46 59.41 -12.23 16.87
CA ARG A 46 58.60 -11.11 17.38
C ARG A 46 58.19 -10.14 16.26
N ASP A 47 59.13 -9.74 15.41
CA ASP A 47 58.85 -8.88 14.24
C ASP A 47 57.84 -9.53 13.28
N TYR A 48 57.93 -10.86 13.08
CA TYR A 48 56.94 -11.61 12.29
C TYR A 48 55.57 -11.69 12.99
N GLU A 49 55.51 -11.85 14.32
CA GLU A 49 54.26 -11.83 15.09
C GLU A 49 53.57 -10.45 15.04
N ASP A 50 54.31 -9.36 15.22
CA ASP A 50 53.80 -7.98 15.10
C ASP A 50 53.36 -7.65 13.67
N ARG A 51 54.07 -8.16 12.65
CA ARG A 51 53.63 -8.09 11.25
C ARG A 51 52.37 -8.91 10.99
N ILE A 52 52.25 -10.11 11.54
CA ILE A 52 51.08 -10.98 11.37
C ILE A 52 49.86 -10.39 12.06
N THR A 53 49.99 -9.83 13.26
CA THR A 53 48.87 -9.15 13.95
C THR A 53 48.45 -7.88 13.22
N SER A 54 49.40 -7.10 12.69
CA SER A 54 49.13 -5.94 11.83
C SER A 54 48.43 -6.31 10.52
N MET A 55 48.87 -7.37 9.84
CA MET A 55 48.18 -7.89 8.65
C MET A 55 46.79 -8.47 8.99
N THR A 56 46.63 -9.07 10.17
CA THR A 56 45.34 -9.63 10.63
C THR A 56 44.33 -8.53 10.98
N SER A 57 44.77 -7.41 11.56
CA SER A 57 43.91 -6.24 11.78
C SER A 57 43.53 -5.56 10.47
N HIS A 58 44.49 -5.34 9.56
CA HIS A 58 44.20 -4.85 8.21
C HIS A 58 43.21 -5.76 7.46
N PHE A 59 43.37 -7.08 7.52
CA PHE A 59 42.44 -8.03 6.91
C PHE A 59 41.02 -7.94 7.51
N LYS A 60 40.88 -7.75 8.83
CA LYS A 60 39.58 -7.49 9.46
C LYS A 60 38.94 -6.22 8.92
N ASN A 61 39.70 -5.14 8.78
CA ASN A 61 39.20 -3.87 8.22
C ASN A 61 38.76 -4.04 6.76
N VAL A 62 39.58 -4.69 5.91
CA VAL A 62 39.20 -5.01 4.52
C VAL A 62 37.93 -5.87 4.45
N ASN A 63 37.73 -6.80 5.39
CA ASN A 63 36.53 -7.62 5.45
C ASN A 63 35.29 -6.87 6.00
N GLN A 64 35.48 -5.77 6.73
CA GLN A 64 34.43 -4.82 7.08
C GLN A 64 34.07 -3.92 5.89
N GLU A 65 35.07 -3.36 5.19
CA GLU A 65 34.85 -2.61 3.95
C GLU A 65 34.12 -3.46 2.90
N PHE A 66 34.50 -4.73 2.74
CA PHE A 66 33.78 -5.66 1.86
C PHE A 66 32.30 -5.83 2.27
N SER A 67 31.98 -5.90 3.56
CA SER A 67 30.59 -6.03 4.02
C SER A 67 29.78 -4.73 3.87
N PHE A 68 30.42 -3.57 3.99
CA PHE A 68 29.82 -2.27 3.64
C PHE A 68 29.60 -2.12 2.13
N ILE A 69 30.57 -2.51 1.30
CA ILE A 69 30.41 -2.54 -0.17
C ILE A 69 29.30 -3.52 -0.57
N GLN A 70 29.18 -4.67 0.10
CA GLN A 70 28.10 -5.63 -0.16
C GLN A 70 26.71 -5.10 0.27
N SER A 71 26.62 -4.31 1.35
CA SER A 71 25.34 -3.69 1.74
C SER A 71 24.96 -2.53 0.82
N LEU A 72 25.93 -1.72 0.38
CA LEU A 72 25.75 -0.70 -0.65
C LEU A 72 25.34 -1.30 -2.01
N TYR A 73 25.94 -2.42 -2.41
CA TYR A 73 25.55 -3.13 -3.62
C TYR A 73 24.08 -3.57 -3.56
N LYS A 74 23.65 -4.20 -2.45
CA LYS A 74 22.25 -4.60 -2.24
C LYS A 74 21.30 -3.40 -2.19
N ALA A 75 21.71 -2.29 -1.61
CA ALA A 75 20.93 -1.05 -1.66
C ALA A 75 20.75 -0.57 -3.11
N ARG A 76 21.81 -0.59 -3.92
CA ARG A 76 21.75 -0.20 -5.34
C ARG A 76 20.97 -1.20 -6.21
N GLU A 77 20.99 -2.48 -5.86
CA GLU A 77 20.18 -3.54 -6.47
C GLU A 77 18.67 -3.29 -6.22
N ASN A 78 18.28 -3.02 -4.97
CA ASN A 78 16.91 -2.61 -4.62
C ASN A 78 16.49 -1.28 -5.30
N GLU A 79 17.40 -0.31 -5.42
CA GLU A 79 17.14 0.93 -6.16
C GLU A 79 16.85 0.64 -7.64
N ILE A 80 17.65 -0.23 -8.28
CA ILE A 80 17.45 -0.65 -9.68
C ILE A 80 16.11 -1.41 -9.85
N GLU A 81 15.72 -2.28 -8.91
CA GLU A 81 14.39 -2.91 -8.92
C GLU A 81 13.27 -1.87 -8.83
N SER A 82 13.43 -0.84 -8.00
CA SER A 82 12.46 0.26 -7.88
C SER A 82 12.38 1.10 -9.17
N GLU A 83 13.53 1.43 -9.79
CA GLU A 83 13.61 2.13 -11.08
C GLU A 83 12.92 1.31 -12.20
N GLN A 84 13.12 -0.02 -12.23
CA GLN A 84 12.43 -0.92 -13.15
C GLN A 84 10.92 -0.95 -12.91
N HIS A 85 10.46 -0.99 -11.66
CA HIS A 85 9.05 -0.93 -11.32
C HIS A 85 8.40 0.41 -11.73
N PHE A 86 9.06 1.54 -11.48
CA PHE A 86 8.59 2.85 -11.94
C PHE A 86 8.55 2.95 -13.47
N LYS A 87 9.56 2.43 -14.16
CA LYS A 87 9.57 2.33 -15.63
C LYS A 87 8.37 1.50 -16.13
N ALA A 88 8.12 0.34 -15.53
CA ALA A 88 7.00 -0.52 -15.91
C ALA A 88 5.61 0.10 -15.63
N ILE A 89 5.52 1.05 -14.69
CA ILE A 89 4.31 1.89 -14.52
C ILE A 89 4.22 2.95 -15.62
N ALA A 90 5.32 3.66 -15.90
CA ALA A 90 5.36 4.67 -16.96
C ALA A 90 5.05 4.09 -18.35
N GLU A 91 5.52 2.88 -18.65
CA GLU A 91 5.21 2.17 -19.90
C GLU A 91 3.73 1.76 -19.99
N ARG A 92 3.09 1.40 -18.87
CA ARG A 92 1.64 1.11 -18.81
C ARG A 92 0.79 2.37 -18.99
N GLU A 93 1.15 3.48 -18.35
CA GLU A 93 0.46 4.76 -18.56
C GLU A 93 0.67 5.30 -19.98
N LEU A 94 1.87 5.14 -20.56
CA LEU A 94 2.14 5.45 -21.96
C LEU A 94 1.30 4.59 -22.91
N GLY A 95 1.10 3.30 -22.60
CA GLY A 95 0.16 2.42 -23.31
C GLY A 95 -1.26 2.96 -23.26
N ARG A 96 -1.80 3.18 -22.05
CA ARG A 96 -3.14 3.72 -21.82
C ARG A 96 -3.38 5.06 -22.54
N VAL A 97 -2.39 5.93 -22.59
CA VAL A 97 -2.45 7.20 -23.32
C VAL A 97 -2.42 7.00 -24.84
N LYS A 98 -1.65 6.04 -25.36
CA LYS A 98 -1.69 5.70 -26.79
C LYS A 98 -3.03 5.10 -27.22
N ASP A 99 -3.62 4.23 -26.41
CA ASP A 99 -4.93 3.64 -26.68
C ASP A 99 -6.02 4.73 -26.73
N GLU A 100 -5.96 5.70 -25.82
CA GLU A 100 -6.86 6.86 -25.81
C GLU A 100 -6.61 7.81 -27.00
N ILE A 101 -5.34 8.03 -27.41
CA ILE A 101 -5.02 8.77 -28.64
C ILE A 101 -5.62 8.06 -29.86
N HIS A 102 -5.44 6.74 -29.99
CA HIS A 102 -6.03 5.98 -31.09
C HIS A 102 -7.57 5.99 -31.04
N ARG A 103 -8.21 6.03 -29.86
CA ARG A 103 -9.66 6.24 -29.75
C ARG A 103 -10.07 7.60 -30.32
N LEU A 104 -9.35 8.66 -29.96
CA LEU A 104 -9.61 10.03 -30.45
C LEU A 104 -9.31 10.20 -31.94
N GLU A 105 -8.27 9.53 -32.48
CA GLU A 105 -7.97 9.49 -33.92
C GLU A 105 -9.11 8.82 -34.71
N ASN A 106 -9.68 7.72 -34.19
CA ASN A 106 -10.84 7.06 -34.79
C ASN A 106 -12.13 7.89 -34.66
N GLU A 107 -12.30 8.64 -33.57
CA GLU A 107 -13.42 9.59 -33.46
C GLU A 107 -13.25 10.77 -34.42
N MET A 108 -12.03 11.25 -34.64
CA MET A 108 -11.70 12.26 -35.67
C MET A 108 -11.96 11.75 -37.09
N SER A 109 -11.56 10.51 -37.43
CA SER A 109 -11.81 9.96 -38.77
C SER A 109 -13.31 9.79 -39.04
N LEU A 110 -14.07 9.26 -38.07
CA LEU A 110 -15.54 9.16 -38.16
C LEU A 110 -16.22 10.53 -38.26
N ILE A 111 -15.68 11.58 -37.62
CA ILE A 111 -16.17 12.96 -37.79
C ILE A 111 -15.85 13.48 -39.19
N GLN A 112 -14.66 13.20 -39.73
CA GLN A 112 -14.27 13.63 -41.08
C GLN A 112 -15.05 12.88 -42.17
N GLU A 113 -15.35 11.60 -42.01
CA GLU A 113 -16.25 10.84 -42.89
C GLU A 113 -17.66 11.43 -42.88
N ARG A 114 -18.23 11.66 -41.70
CA ARG A 114 -19.54 12.32 -41.57
C ARG A 114 -19.55 13.72 -42.18
N LYS A 115 -18.45 14.47 -42.07
CA LYS A 115 -18.28 15.77 -42.73
C LYS A 115 -18.30 15.60 -44.26
N ASN A 116 -17.50 14.70 -44.81
CA ASN A 116 -17.45 14.39 -46.24
C ASN A 116 -18.86 13.99 -46.76
N ASP A 117 -19.60 13.17 -46.01
CA ASP A 117 -20.98 12.78 -46.36
C ASP A 117 -21.95 13.97 -46.39
N LYS A 118 -21.81 14.93 -45.46
CA LYS A 118 -22.62 16.16 -45.47
C LYS A 118 -22.22 17.09 -46.61
N GLU A 119 -20.93 17.25 -46.89
CA GLU A 119 -20.42 18.03 -48.02
C GLU A 119 -20.89 17.43 -49.37
N ASN A 120 -20.79 16.11 -49.53
CA ASN A 120 -21.35 15.37 -50.67
C ASN A 120 -22.88 15.50 -50.77
N GLY A 121 -23.58 15.50 -49.63
CA GLY A 121 -25.03 15.73 -49.57
C GLY A 121 -25.43 17.15 -50.00
N ILE A 122 -24.70 18.16 -49.53
CA ILE A 122 -24.88 19.56 -49.91
C ILE A 122 -24.56 19.76 -51.40
N PHE A 123 -23.49 19.14 -51.91
CA PHE A 123 -23.14 19.20 -53.34
C PHE A 123 -24.25 18.61 -54.22
N LYS A 124 -24.77 17.42 -53.87
CA LYS A 124 -25.91 16.79 -54.57
C LYS A 124 -27.20 17.60 -54.46
N ALA A 125 -27.45 18.26 -53.32
CA ALA A 125 -28.58 19.17 -53.16
C ALA A 125 -28.44 20.43 -54.01
N THR A 126 -27.24 21.02 -54.07
CA THR A 126 -26.91 22.19 -54.90
C THR A 126 -27.08 21.86 -56.38
N GLN A 127 -26.54 20.73 -56.85
CA GLN A 127 -26.70 20.27 -58.23
C GLN A 127 -28.18 20.07 -58.62
N LYS A 128 -29.01 19.53 -57.71
CA LYS A 128 -30.47 19.43 -57.92
C LYS A 128 -31.14 20.80 -57.97
N LEU A 129 -30.75 21.71 -57.08
CA LEU A 129 -31.29 23.07 -57.02
C LEU A 129 -30.95 23.86 -58.29
N ASP A 130 -29.72 23.74 -58.80
CA ASP A 130 -29.33 24.35 -60.08
C ASP A 130 -30.00 23.68 -61.29
N GLY A 131 -30.22 22.36 -61.26
CA GLY A 131 -31.07 21.67 -62.23
C GLY A 131 -32.51 22.20 -62.25
N LEU A 132 -33.09 22.45 -61.07
CA LEU A 132 -34.42 23.06 -60.92
C LEU A 132 -34.44 24.54 -61.35
N LYS A 133 -33.37 25.32 -61.13
CA LYS A 133 -33.25 26.69 -61.71
C LYS A 133 -33.25 26.65 -63.23
N CYS A 134 -32.47 25.74 -63.84
CA CYS A 134 -32.44 25.57 -65.29
C CYS A 134 -33.82 25.17 -65.82
N GLN A 135 -34.52 24.24 -65.16
CA GLN A 135 -35.88 23.88 -65.52
C GLN A 135 -36.84 25.10 -65.38
N MET A 136 -36.81 25.81 -64.26
CA MET A 136 -37.64 26.99 -64.03
C MET A 136 -37.41 28.09 -65.08
N ASN A 137 -36.16 28.28 -65.53
CA ASN A 137 -35.83 29.22 -66.60
C ASN A 137 -36.37 28.76 -67.96
N TRP A 138 -36.35 27.46 -68.26
CA TRP A 138 -37.00 26.88 -69.44
C TRP A 138 -38.53 27.00 -69.36
N ASP A 139 -39.13 26.70 -68.22
CA ASP A 139 -40.57 26.80 -67.98
C ASP A 139 -41.04 28.26 -68.08
N GLN A 140 -40.23 29.23 -67.62
CA GLN A 140 -40.48 30.67 -67.81
C GLN A 140 -40.40 31.08 -69.29
N GLN A 141 -39.34 30.70 -70.01
CA GLN A 141 -39.20 31.00 -71.44
C GLN A 141 -40.32 30.37 -72.28
N ALA A 142 -40.78 29.17 -71.91
CA ALA A 142 -41.94 28.54 -72.51
C ALA A 142 -43.24 29.30 -72.19
N LEU A 143 -43.43 29.78 -70.95
CA LEU A 143 -44.58 30.61 -70.57
C LEU A 143 -44.60 31.94 -71.33
N GLU A 144 -43.46 32.61 -71.46
CA GLU A 144 -43.31 33.86 -72.19
C GLU A 144 -43.68 33.66 -73.67
N ALA A 145 -43.16 32.62 -74.33
CA ALA A 145 -43.55 32.27 -75.70
C ALA A 145 -45.04 31.88 -75.84
N TRP A 146 -45.63 31.19 -74.85
CA TRP A 146 -47.07 30.90 -74.84
C TRP A 146 -47.94 32.15 -74.63
N LEU A 147 -47.45 33.15 -73.90
CA LEU A 147 -48.14 34.43 -73.71
C LEU A 147 -48.04 35.31 -74.97
N GLU A 148 -46.91 35.31 -75.67
CA GLU A 148 -46.79 35.95 -77.00
C GLU A 148 -47.71 35.27 -78.02
N GLU A 149 -47.69 33.94 -78.11
CA GLU A 149 -48.60 33.15 -78.97
C GLU A 149 -50.08 33.35 -78.61
N SER A 150 -50.41 33.52 -77.32
CA SER A 150 -51.76 33.89 -76.88
C SER A 150 -52.11 35.31 -77.30
N ALA A 151 -51.21 36.28 -77.13
CA ALA A 151 -51.45 37.66 -77.55
C ALA A 151 -51.62 37.79 -79.07
N HIS A 152 -50.90 36.99 -79.85
CA HIS A 152 -51.13 36.84 -81.30
C HIS A 152 -52.50 36.24 -81.59
N LYS A 153 -52.88 35.15 -80.92
CA LYS A 153 -54.22 34.54 -81.06
C LYS A 153 -55.37 35.43 -80.57
N ASP A 154 -55.14 36.28 -79.58
CA ASP A 154 -56.12 37.24 -79.10
C ASP A 154 -56.24 38.45 -80.04
N SER A 155 -55.15 38.88 -80.68
CA SER A 155 -55.17 39.80 -81.82
C SER A 155 -55.97 39.22 -82.99
N ASP A 156 -55.69 37.97 -83.37
CA ASP A 156 -56.38 37.29 -84.47
C ASP A 156 -57.86 37.05 -84.13
N ASN A 157 -58.18 36.62 -82.90
CA ASN A 157 -59.56 36.56 -82.38
C ASN A 157 -60.24 37.94 -82.41
N LEU A 158 -59.53 39.04 -82.15
CA LEU A 158 -60.09 40.39 -82.26
C LEU A 158 -60.35 40.82 -83.73
N THR A 159 -59.74 40.16 -84.71
CA THR A 159 -60.11 40.29 -86.13
C THR A 159 -61.27 39.38 -86.49
N LEU A 160 -61.23 38.11 -86.07
CA LEU A 160 -62.30 37.12 -86.28
C LEU A 160 -63.60 37.56 -85.61
N GLN A 161 -63.58 38.17 -84.43
CA GLN A 161 -64.76 38.67 -83.73
C GLN A 161 -65.41 39.85 -84.47
N LYS A 162 -64.64 40.67 -85.21
CA LYS A 162 -65.17 41.73 -86.06
C LYS A 162 -65.89 41.19 -87.30
N TYR A 163 -65.48 40.02 -87.79
CA TYR A 163 -66.23 39.28 -88.82
C TYR A 163 -67.41 38.51 -88.22
N ALA A 164 -67.25 37.85 -87.07
CA ALA A 164 -68.32 37.14 -86.37
C ALA A 164 -69.48 38.07 -86.00
N GLN A 165 -69.24 39.32 -85.55
CA GLN A 165 -70.32 40.29 -85.32
C GLN A 165 -71.09 40.71 -86.60
N GLN A 166 -70.54 40.45 -87.79
CA GLN A 166 -71.24 40.64 -89.06
C GLN A 166 -72.08 39.40 -89.44
N ASP A 167 -71.64 38.20 -89.07
CA ASP A 167 -72.34 36.93 -89.35
C ASP A 167 -73.32 36.47 -88.24
N ASP A 168 -73.13 36.86 -86.97
CA ASP A 168 -74.09 36.65 -85.85
C ASP A 168 -75.46 37.30 -86.14
N ASN A 169 -75.48 38.34 -86.97
CA ASN A 169 -76.72 38.96 -87.47
C ASN A 169 -77.46 38.10 -88.52
N LYS A 170 -76.90 36.96 -88.93
CA LYS A 170 -77.54 35.91 -89.75
C LYS A 170 -77.69 34.59 -88.99
N ILE A 171 -76.72 34.20 -88.15
CA ILE A 171 -76.72 32.90 -87.45
C ILE A 171 -77.48 33.01 -86.11
N ARG A 172 -78.76 33.38 -86.21
CA ARG A 172 -79.70 33.37 -85.06
C ARG A 172 -81.01 32.64 -85.35
N VAL A 173 -81.01 31.78 -86.37
CA VAL A 173 -82.19 31.12 -86.95
C VAL A 173 -82.05 29.59 -87.04
N LEU A 174 -80.83 29.05 -87.10
CA LEU A 174 -80.56 27.64 -87.39
C LEU A 174 -79.35 27.11 -86.60
N ASP A 175 -79.53 26.72 -85.34
CA ASP A 175 -78.60 25.78 -84.66
C ASP A 175 -79.23 25.05 -83.45
N SER A 176 -80.48 24.60 -83.64
CA SER A 176 -81.02 23.46 -82.90
C SER A 176 -80.73 22.18 -83.70
N GLU A 177 -80.46 21.07 -83.00
CA GLU A 177 -80.36 19.68 -83.55
C GLU A 177 -79.01 19.20 -84.17
N LEU A 178 -77.87 19.19 -83.45
CA LEU A 178 -76.74 18.29 -83.84
C LEU A 178 -75.74 17.78 -82.76
N THR A 179 -76.07 17.70 -81.46
CA THR A 179 -75.05 17.38 -80.42
C THR A 179 -75.41 16.31 -79.37
N GLU A 180 -75.90 15.12 -79.75
CA GLU A 180 -76.11 14.02 -78.77
C GLU A 180 -75.42 12.67 -79.06
N THR A 181 -75.03 12.33 -80.30
CA THR A 181 -74.53 10.97 -80.64
C THR A 181 -73.04 10.71 -80.31
N LEU A 182 -72.24 11.73 -80.00
CA LEU A 182 -70.85 11.57 -79.53
C LEU A 182 -70.70 11.49 -78.00
N SER A 183 -71.78 11.76 -77.25
CA SER A 183 -71.74 11.87 -75.78
C SER A 183 -71.36 10.57 -75.06
N GLY A 184 -71.80 9.41 -75.57
CA GLY A 184 -71.69 8.12 -74.90
C GLY A 184 -70.26 7.59 -74.72
N CYS A 185 -69.54 7.36 -75.82
CA CYS A 185 -68.20 6.76 -75.78
C CYS A 185 -67.14 7.72 -75.23
N ILE A 186 -67.30 9.04 -75.43
CA ILE A 186 -66.44 10.03 -74.77
C ILE A 186 -66.66 9.96 -73.26
N CYS A 187 -67.91 9.94 -72.77
CA CYS A 187 -68.21 9.97 -71.34
C CYS A 187 -67.59 8.81 -70.54
N SER A 188 -67.49 7.59 -71.07
CA SER A 188 -66.83 6.49 -70.33
C SER A 188 -65.31 6.66 -70.24
N CYS A 189 -64.66 7.06 -71.34
CA CYS A 189 -63.21 7.32 -71.38
C CYS A 189 -62.84 8.55 -70.54
N TRP A 190 -63.62 9.63 -70.63
CA TRP A 190 -63.46 10.83 -69.79
C TRP A 190 -63.74 10.54 -68.33
N ARG A 191 -64.77 9.74 -68.00
CA ARG A 191 -65.06 9.36 -66.59
C ARG A 191 -63.94 8.50 -66.01
N ARG A 192 -63.32 7.61 -66.79
CA ARG A 192 -62.15 6.85 -66.35
C ARG A 192 -60.94 7.76 -66.15
N SER A 193 -60.60 8.56 -67.15
CA SER A 193 -59.46 9.48 -67.11
C SER A 193 -59.61 10.49 -65.97
N ALA A 194 -60.78 11.09 -65.79
CA ALA A 194 -61.08 12.00 -64.69
C ALA A 194 -61.08 11.30 -63.32
N GLN A 195 -61.38 10.00 -63.23
CA GLN A 195 -61.27 9.24 -61.98
C GLN A 195 -59.81 8.96 -61.63
N ASP A 196 -58.96 8.67 -62.61
CA ASP A 196 -57.53 8.47 -62.39
C ASP A 196 -56.79 9.82 -62.18
N PHE A 197 -57.19 10.91 -62.86
CA PHE A 197 -56.76 12.28 -62.50
C PHE A 197 -57.18 12.69 -61.08
N ARG A 198 -58.39 12.32 -60.62
CA ARG A 198 -58.81 12.57 -59.23
C ARG A 198 -57.95 11.83 -58.22
N LYS A 199 -57.49 10.60 -58.52
CA LYS A 199 -56.50 9.89 -57.67
C LYS A 199 -55.18 10.63 -57.66
N ILE A 200 -54.61 10.96 -58.82
CA ILE A 200 -53.33 11.68 -58.93
C ILE A 200 -53.40 13.04 -58.23
N HIS A 201 -54.52 13.77 -58.32
CA HIS A 201 -54.74 15.00 -57.56
C HIS A 201 -54.88 14.76 -56.05
N HIS A 202 -55.52 13.66 -55.61
CA HIS A 202 -55.63 13.31 -54.20
C HIS A 202 -54.28 12.90 -53.62
N GLU A 203 -53.53 12.02 -54.30
CA GLU A 203 -52.17 11.60 -53.97
C GLU A 203 -51.21 12.79 -53.97
N ARG A 204 -51.33 13.71 -54.95
CA ARG A 204 -50.60 14.99 -54.96
C ARG A 204 -50.97 15.86 -53.77
N GLN A 205 -52.24 15.93 -53.36
CA GLN A 205 -52.67 16.73 -52.20
C GLN A 205 -52.24 16.10 -50.87
N GLU A 206 -52.22 14.77 -50.77
CA GLU A 206 -51.65 14.05 -49.63
C GLU A 206 -50.13 14.26 -49.54
N LEU A 207 -49.42 14.20 -50.67
CA LEU A 207 -48.00 14.56 -50.71
C LEU A 207 -47.79 16.03 -50.34
N ILE A 208 -48.56 16.97 -50.89
CA ILE A 208 -48.47 18.40 -50.54
C ILE A 208 -48.70 18.60 -49.05
N THR A 209 -49.75 18.03 -48.45
CA THR A 209 -50.03 18.16 -47.01
C THR A 209 -48.99 17.46 -46.12
N GLN A 210 -48.33 16.39 -46.60
CA GLN A 210 -47.16 15.79 -45.94
C GLN A 210 -45.92 16.68 -46.05
N TRP A 211 -45.69 17.34 -47.19
CA TRP A 211 -44.63 18.33 -47.38
C TRP A 211 -44.86 19.60 -46.55
N GLU A 212 -46.08 20.12 -46.52
CA GLU A 212 -46.49 21.24 -45.65
C GLU A 212 -46.32 20.87 -44.17
N SER A 213 -46.75 19.67 -43.74
CA SER A 213 -46.57 19.18 -42.37
C SER A 213 -45.09 19.01 -41.99
N THR A 214 -44.23 18.55 -42.92
CA THR A 214 -42.79 18.43 -42.66
C THR A 214 -42.07 19.78 -42.69
N ILE A 215 -42.49 20.73 -43.54
CA ILE A 215 -42.02 22.12 -43.51
C ILE A 215 -42.48 22.82 -42.22
N GLU A 216 -43.72 22.61 -41.78
CA GLU A 216 -44.20 23.11 -40.48
C GLU A 216 -43.39 22.53 -39.32
N GLN A 217 -43.08 21.23 -39.35
CA GLN A 217 -42.25 20.59 -38.33
C GLN A 217 -40.81 21.12 -38.36
N MET A 218 -40.26 21.41 -39.53
CA MET A 218 -38.95 22.06 -39.69
C MET A 218 -38.99 23.47 -39.10
N GLN A 219 -39.94 24.32 -39.52
CA GLN A 219 -40.08 25.67 -38.96
C GLN A 219 -40.40 25.68 -37.45
N LYS A 220 -41.08 24.65 -36.92
CA LYS A 220 -41.26 24.48 -35.47
C LYS A 220 -39.93 24.16 -34.81
N ARG A 221 -39.13 23.24 -35.36
CA ARG A 221 -37.76 22.94 -34.90
C ARG A 221 -36.84 24.15 -34.97
N ASP A 222 -36.93 24.96 -36.03
CA ASP A 222 -36.11 26.16 -36.19
C ASP A 222 -36.47 27.22 -35.13
N ARG A 223 -37.78 27.47 -34.92
CA ARG A 223 -38.27 28.32 -33.82
C ARG A 223 -37.89 27.77 -32.44
N ASP A 224 -37.93 26.45 -32.25
CA ASP A 224 -37.51 25.79 -31.01
C ASP A 224 -36.00 26.01 -30.79
N ILE A 225 -35.17 25.84 -31.83
CA ILE A 225 -33.71 26.10 -31.82
C ILE A 225 -33.42 27.57 -31.51
N ASP A 226 -34.11 28.51 -32.14
CA ASP A 226 -34.00 29.95 -31.84
C ASP A 226 -34.42 30.25 -30.39
N SER A 227 -35.50 29.63 -29.90
CA SER A 227 -35.93 29.77 -28.50
C SER A 227 -34.90 29.20 -27.53
N CYS A 228 -34.24 28.08 -27.88
CA CYS A 228 -33.15 27.50 -27.12
C CYS A 228 -31.89 28.36 -27.19
N ALA A 229 -31.57 28.97 -28.33
CA ALA A 229 -30.45 29.89 -28.49
C ALA A 229 -30.66 31.17 -27.65
N LEU A 230 -31.88 31.72 -27.66
CA LEU A 230 -32.28 32.85 -26.80
C LEU A 230 -32.30 32.47 -25.31
N ALA A 231 -32.74 31.26 -24.96
CA ALA A 231 -32.68 30.76 -23.59
C ALA A 231 -31.23 30.57 -23.13
N LEU A 232 -30.35 30.01 -23.97
CA LEU A 232 -28.92 29.90 -23.70
C LEU A 232 -28.22 31.26 -23.63
N ALA A 233 -28.65 32.25 -24.43
CA ALA A 233 -28.16 33.61 -24.34
C ALA A 233 -28.57 34.28 -23.01
N ARG A 234 -29.84 34.13 -22.60
CA ARG A 234 -30.35 34.59 -21.30
C ARG A 234 -29.63 33.90 -20.14
N ILE A 235 -29.47 32.58 -20.17
CA ILE A 235 -28.73 31.84 -19.14
C ILE A 235 -27.27 32.29 -19.09
N LYS A 236 -26.60 32.50 -20.23
CA LYS A 236 -25.23 33.06 -20.26
C LYS A 236 -25.16 34.50 -19.73
N GLN A 237 -26.17 35.32 -19.96
CA GLN A 237 -26.28 36.66 -19.38
C GLN A 237 -26.49 36.57 -17.86
N GLU A 238 -27.47 35.80 -17.39
CA GLU A 238 -27.71 35.53 -15.96
C GLU A 238 -26.46 34.96 -15.27
N THR A 239 -25.69 34.09 -15.94
CA THR A 239 -24.43 33.56 -15.39
C THR A 239 -23.39 34.66 -15.27
N ARG A 240 -23.23 35.55 -16.27
CA ARG A 240 -22.34 36.72 -16.19
C ARG A 240 -22.79 37.71 -15.11
N GLU A 241 -24.08 37.92 -14.95
CA GLU A 241 -24.66 38.77 -13.90
C GLU A 241 -24.42 38.15 -12.51
N LYS A 242 -24.63 36.83 -12.34
CA LYS A 242 -24.33 36.10 -11.10
C LYS A 242 -22.82 36.06 -10.82
N GLU A 243 -21.97 35.91 -11.83
CA GLU A 243 -20.52 36.05 -11.70
C GLU A 243 -20.10 37.46 -11.28
N ASN A 244 -20.72 38.49 -11.84
CA ASN A 244 -20.42 39.88 -11.49
C ASN A 244 -20.90 40.19 -10.08
N LEU A 245 -22.10 39.75 -9.69
CA LEU A 245 -22.58 39.78 -8.31
C LEU A 245 -21.64 39.02 -7.36
N VAL A 246 -21.10 37.86 -7.76
CA VAL A 246 -20.10 37.13 -6.96
C VAL A 246 -18.79 37.92 -6.85
N LYS A 247 -18.30 38.53 -7.94
CA LYS A 247 -17.10 39.40 -7.92
C LYS A 247 -17.34 40.65 -7.06
N GLU A 248 -18.53 41.21 -7.06
CA GLU A 248 -18.96 42.31 -6.18
C GLU A 248 -19.08 41.87 -4.72
N LYS A 249 -19.62 40.68 -4.43
CA LYS A 249 -19.65 40.12 -3.08
C LYS A 249 -18.27 39.75 -2.57
N ILE A 250 -17.36 39.29 -3.42
CA ILE A 250 -15.94 39.08 -3.06
C ILE A 250 -15.29 40.42 -2.73
N LYS A 251 -15.39 41.43 -3.60
CA LYS A 251 -14.87 42.79 -3.32
C LYS A 251 -15.49 43.42 -2.08
N PHE A 252 -16.78 43.20 -1.85
CA PHE A 252 -17.48 43.64 -0.65
C PHE A 252 -16.93 42.94 0.59
N LEU A 253 -16.75 41.62 0.56
CA LEU A 253 -16.12 40.86 1.65
C LEU A 253 -14.67 41.28 1.88
N GLU A 254 -13.88 41.56 0.83
CA GLU A 254 -12.53 42.12 0.94
C GLU A 254 -12.56 43.50 1.61
N SER A 255 -13.50 44.37 1.23
CA SER A 255 -13.67 45.67 1.88
C SER A 255 -14.17 45.55 3.32
N GLU A 256 -15.04 44.59 3.64
CA GLU A 256 -15.53 44.34 5.00
C GLU A 256 -14.47 43.67 5.88
N ILE A 257 -13.58 42.85 5.33
CA ILE A 257 -12.38 42.34 6.02
C ILE A 257 -11.42 43.51 6.29
N GLY A 258 -11.22 44.41 5.32
CA GLY A 258 -10.47 45.65 5.52
C GLY A 258 -11.06 46.54 6.62
N ASN A 259 -12.38 46.76 6.57
CA ASN A 259 -13.14 47.50 7.58
C ASN A 259 -13.04 46.84 8.95
N ASN A 260 -13.15 45.50 9.05
CA ASN A 260 -12.98 44.76 10.29
C ASN A 260 -11.57 44.89 10.85
N VAL A 261 -10.52 44.81 10.03
CA VAL A 261 -9.13 45.04 10.45
C VAL A 261 -8.91 46.51 10.89
N GLU A 262 -9.63 47.47 10.30
CA GLU A 262 -9.68 48.84 10.84
C GLU A 262 -10.47 48.94 12.14
N PHE A 263 -11.60 48.25 12.29
CA PHE A 263 -12.37 48.22 13.53
C PHE A 263 -11.58 47.55 14.65
N GLU A 264 -10.83 46.48 14.41
CA GLU A 264 -9.89 45.88 15.37
C GLU A 264 -8.81 46.87 15.80
N LYS A 265 -8.22 47.63 14.87
CA LYS A 265 -7.26 48.71 15.20
C LYS A 265 -7.91 49.83 16.02
N ARG A 266 -9.14 50.22 15.69
CA ARG A 266 -9.93 51.24 16.41
C ARG A 266 -10.36 50.74 17.79
N ILE A 267 -10.73 49.47 17.93
CA ILE A 267 -11.04 48.79 19.20
C ILE A 267 -9.77 48.70 20.05
N ALA A 268 -8.65 48.23 19.52
CA ALA A 268 -7.38 48.20 20.26
C ALA A 268 -6.91 49.60 20.69
N ALA A 269 -7.19 50.66 19.92
CA ALA A 269 -6.96 52.04 20.32
C ALA A 269 -7.97 52.51 21.40
N ALA A 270 -9.24 52.13 21.28
CA ALA A 270 -10.28 52.41 22.27
C ALA A 270 -9.98 51.68 23.60
N ASP A 271 -9.58 50.42 23.59
CA ASP A 271 -9.18 49.64 24.77
C ASP A 271 -7.97 50.25 25.46
N ARG A 272 -6.95 50.69 24.72
CA ARG A 272 -5.83 51.46 25.29
C ARG A 272 -6.29 52.75 25.97
N ASN A 273 -7.31 53.41 25.43
CA ASN A 273 -7.89 54.61 26.04
C ASN A 273 -8.83 54.26 27.22
N VAL A 274 -9.61 53.18 27.16
CA VAL A 274 -10.42 52.67 28.27
C VAL A 274 -9.53 52.20 29.42
N LEU A 275 -8.36 51.63 29.15
CA LEU A 275 -7.36 51.31 30.16
C LEU A 275 -6.79 52.57 30.82
N LYS A 276 -6.46 53.62 30.05
CA LYS A 276 -6.09 54.94 30.63
C LYS A 276 -7.23 55.50 31.49
N CYS A 277 -8.45 55.58 30.96
CA CYS A 277 -9.63 56.05 31.69
C CYS A 277 -9.95 55.20 32.93
N ARG A 278 -9.64 53.89 32.94
CA ARG A 278 -9.75 53.02 34.13
C ARG A 278 -8.67 53.34 35.17
N MET A 279 -7.42 53.55 34.77
CA MET A 279 -6.34 53.97 35.67
C MET A 279 -6.61 55.37 36.24
N GLU A 280 -7.10 56.29 35.42
CA GLU A 280 -7.54 57.62 35.83
C GLU A 280 -8.77 57.56 36.73
N TYR A 281 -9.77 56.73 36.43
CA TYR A 281 -10.91 56.48 37.31
C TYR A 281 -10.46 55.91 38.66
N GLN A 282 -9.58 54.90 38.69
CA GLN A 282 -9.04 54.34 39.94
C GLN A 282 -8.30 55.40 40.76
N ARG A 283 -7.52 56.27 40.11
CA ARG A 283 -6.87 57.42 40.76
C ARG A 283 -7.89 58.42 41.31
N GLN A 284 -8.93 58.75 40.54
CA GLN A 284 -9.98 59.68 40.98
C GLN A 284 -10.92 59.06 42.02
N ASP A 285 -11.11 57.74 42.05
CA ASP A 285 -11.92 57.04 43.06
C ASP A 285 -11.17 56.88 44.39
N ALA A 286 -9.83 56.74 44.34
CA ALA A 286 -8.96 56.90 45.49
C ALA A 286 -9.04 58.34 46.05
N ASN A 287 -8.89 59.36 45.20
CA ASN A 287 -9.08 60.77 45.58
C ASN A 287 -10.49 61.01 46.17
N ARG A 288 -11.55 60.51 45.50
CA ARG A 288 -12.95 60.62 45.95
C ARG A 288 -13.15 59.92 47.29
N SER A 289 -12.41 58.86 47.59
CA SER A 289 -12.50 58.18 48.88
C SER A 289 -11.83 59.01 49.98
N GLN A 290 -10.64 59.56 49.73
CA GLN A 290 -10.00 60.53 50.64
C GLN A 290 -10.91 61.75 50.92
N MET A 291 -11.44 62.39 49.86
CA MET A 291 -12.38 63.51 50.00
C MET A 291 -13.71 63.10 50.67
N LYS A 292 -14.12 61.82 50.59
CA LYS A 292 -15.29 61.30 51.30
C LYS A 292 -14.99 61.11 52.79
N ASP A 293 -13.82 60.60 53.14
CA ASP A 293 -13.42 60.42 54.53
C ASP A 293 -13.29 61.79 55.23
N GLU A 294 -12.74 62.80 54.53
CA GLU A 294 -12.80 64.22 54.93
C GLU A 294 -14.23 64.75 55.07
N LEU A 295 -15.10 64.49 54.08
CA LEU A 295 -16.50 64.93 54.10
C LEU A 295 -17.29 64.27 55.24
N ASP A 296 -17.07 62.99 55.53
CA ASP A 296 -17.78 62.26 56.57
C ASP A 296 -17.25 62.64 57.97
N PHE A 297 -15.96 63.00 58.10
CA PHE A 297 -15.42 63.70 59.27
C PHE A 297 -16.10 65.07 59.49
N LEU A 298 -16.24 65.87 58.43
CA LEU A 298 -16.96 67.16 58.49
C LEU A 298 -18.44 66.99 58.80
N LYS A 299 -19.13 65.99 58.23
CA LYS A 299 -20.53 65.65 58.58
C LYS A 299 -20.67 65.22 60.03
N ALA A 300 -19.73 64.44 60.57
CA ALA A 300 -19.74 64.06 61.98
C ALA A 300 -19.55 65.27 62.92
N ASN A 301 -18.89 66.33 62.43
CA ASN A 301 -18.82 67.61 63.14
C ASN A 301 -20.12 68.42 63.00
N VAL A 302 -20.68 68.53 61.79
CA VAL A 302 -21.93 69.27 61.53
C VAL A 302 -23.14 68.62 62.22
N SER A 303 -23.25 67.29 62.24
CA SER A 303 -24.38 66.59 62.86
C SER A 303 -24.45 66.81 64.38
N ARG A 304 -23.30 66.96 65.05
CA ARG A 304 -23.23 67.41 66.45
C ARG A 304 -23.85 68.81 66.58
N THR A 305 -23.31 69.80 65.85
CA THR A 305 -23.83 71.19 65.89
C THR A 305 -25.31 71.32 65.50
N SER A 306 -25.81 70.45 64.61
CA SER A 306 -27.21 70.41 64.22
C SER A 306 -28.11 69.80 65.30
N SER A 307 -27.60 68.82 66.06
CA SER A 307 -28.31 68.26 67.22
C SER A 307 -28.46 69.30 68.33
N ASP A 308 -27.42 70.09 68.56
CA ASP A 308 -27.43 71.21 69.49
C ASP A 308 -28.45 72.29 69.07
N LEU A 309 -28.48 72.66 67.77
CA LEU A 309 -29.46 73.60 67.22
C LEU A 309 -30.90 73.05 67.27
N GLU A 310 -31.11 71.76 67.11
CA GLU A 310 -32.44 71.16 67.28
C GLU A 310 -32.94 71.19 68.72
N ALA A 311 -32.05 70.96 69.70
CA ALA A 311 -32.39 71.11 71.12
C ALA A 311 -32.85 72.54 71.42
N LEU A 312 -32.16 73.55 70.90
CA LEU A 312 -32.55 74.96 71.01
C LEU A 312 -33.90 75.25 70.30
N ARG A 313 -34.11 74.74 69.08
CA ARG A 313 -35.39 74.91 68.34
C ARG A 313 -36.58 74.28 69.06
N LYS A 314 -36.40 73.11 69.71
CA LYS A 314 -37.43 72.43 70.53
C LYS A 314 -37.82 73.21 71.78
N ASN A 315 -36.96 74.13 72.25
CA ASN A 315 -37.30 75.05 73.34
C ASN A 315 -38.05 76.29 72.83
N ILE A 316 -37.66 76.84 71.66
CA ILE A 316 -38.35 77.97 71.02
C ILE A 316 -39.80 77.60 70.61
N SER A 317 -40.05 76.37 70.13
CA SER A 317 -41.40 75.95 69.71
C SER A 317 -42.39 75.84 70.89
N LYS A 318 -41.93 75.46 72.09
CA LYS A 318 -42.73 75.48 73.32
C LYS A 318 -43.19 76.90 73.65
N ILE A 319 -42.29 77.88 73.57
CA ILE A 319 -42.57 79.30 73.82
C ILE A 319 -43.54 79.87 72.78
N LYS A 320 -43.46 79.44 71.51
CA LYS A 320 -44.42 79.91 70.48
C LYS A 320 -45.85 79.43 70.69
N LYS A 321 -46.08 78.26 71.32
CA LYS A 321 -47.45 77.79 71.62
C LYS A 321 -48.15 78.68 72.65
N THR A 322 -47.50 78.97 73.78
CA THR A 322 -48.12 79.77 74.86
C THR A 322 -48.49 81.19 74.41
N ILE A 323 -47.74 81.78 73.47
CA ILE A 323 -48.07 83.07 72.86
C ILE A 323 -49.36 83.00 72.01
N HIS A 324 -49.60 81.89 71.31
CA HIS A 324 -50.78 81.74 70.47
C HIS A 324 -52.07 81.63 71.30
N ASP A 325 -52.03 80.87 72.40
CA ASP A 325 -53.19 80.63 73.26
C ASP A 325 -53.69 81.92 73.95
N GLU A 326 -52.80 82.88 74.25
CA GLU A 326 -53.21 84.22 74.71
C GLU A 326 -53.79 85.08 73.58
N SER A 327 -53.23 85.01 72.37
CA SER A 327 -53.69 85.83 71.23
C SER A 327 -55.16 85.57 70.86
N ALA A 328 -55.63 84.32 71.01
CA ALA A 328 -57.00 83.92 70.75
C ALA A 328 -58.03 84.53 71.74
N LYS A 329 -57.61 84.89 72.95
CA LYS A 329 -58.46 85.55 73.95
C LYS A 329 -58.73 87.01 73.57
N LEU A 330 -57.69 87.73 73.14
CA LEU A 330 -57.73 89.15 72.78
C LEU A 330 -58.73 89.42 71.63
N GLN A 331 -58.83 88.51 70.67
CA GLN A 331 -59.67 88.70 69.48
C GLN A 331 -61.18 88.74 69.81
N LYS A 332 -61.61 88.05 70.88
CA LYS A 332 -63.01 88.04 71.34
C LYS A 332 -63.46 89.36 71.99
N VAL A 333 -62.52 90.20 72.44
CA VAL A 333 -62.84 91.52 73.01
C VAL A 333 -63.08 92.57 71.92
N LYS A 334 -62.41 92.45 70.76
CA LYS A 334 -62.53 93.41 69.65
C LYS A 334 -63.93 93.46 69.02
N THR A 335 -64.65 92.35 68.97
CA THR A 335 -66.00 92.29 68.37
C THR A 335 -67.04 93.04 69.18
N HIS A 336 -66.89 93.12 70.51
CA HIS A 336 -67.82 93.85 71.38
C HIS A 336 -67.74 95.37 71.16
N ASN A 337 -66.53 95.91 70.97
CA ASN A 337 -66.29 97.36 70.84
C ASN A 337 -66.88 97.97 69.55
N GLN A 338 -67.08 97.17 68.50
CA GLN A 338 -67.61 97.65 67.21
C GLN A 338 -69.11 98.00 67.25
N VAL A 339 -69.86 97.50 68.24
CA VAL A 339 -71.29 97.81 68.41
C VAL A 339 -71.48 99.23 68.94
N VAL A 340 -70.68 99.63 69.94
CA VAL A 340 -70.76 100.96 70.57
C VAL A 340 -70.48 102.08 69.57
N SER A 341 -69.56 101.87 68.63
CA SER A 341 -69.18 102.86 67.61
C SER A 341 -70.32 103.28 66.66
N LYS A 342 -71.34 102.43 66.44
CA LYS A 342 -72.40 102.72 65.44
C LYS A 342 -73.52 103.59 66.01
N ASN A 343 -73.77 103.53 67.32
CA ASN A 343 -74.83 104.31 67.96
C ASN A 343 -74.49 105.81 68.08
N LEU A 344 -73.24 106.20 67.79
CA LEU A 344 -72.74 107.56 67.94
C LEU A 344 -72.81 108.42 66.64
N GLN A 345 -73.20 107.84 65.50
CA GLN A 345 -73.14 108.53 64.19
C GLN A 345 -74.50 109.00 63.62
N HIS A 346 -75.64 108.57 64.17
CA HIS A 346 -76.96 108.87 63.58
C HIS A 346 -77.77 109.96 64.34
N LEU A 347 -77.11 110.74 65.20
CA LEU A 347 -77.75 111.74 66.10
C LEU A 347 -77.35 113.20 65.83
N THR A 348 -76.75 113.52 64.70
CA THR A 348 -76.22 114.87 64.39
C THR A 348 -76.77 115.53 63.11
N GLU A 349 -77.69 114.89 62.38
CA GLU A 349 -78.48 115.51 61.31
C GLU A 349 -79.96 115.08 61.47
N LYS A 350 -80.96 115.97 61.61
CA LYS A 350 -81.01 117.44 61.44
C LYS A 350 -81.84 118.14 62.53
N THR A 351 -81.54 119.41 62.75
CA THR A 351 -82.15 120.41 63.65
C THR A 351 -82.91 121.46 62.83
N LEU A 352 -83.86 122.31 63.29
CA LEU A 352 -84.66 122.64 64.51
C LEU A 352 -85.94 123.35 63.94
N SER A 353 -86.97 123.86 64.61
CA SER A 353 -87.75 123.70 65.87
C SER A 353 -88.91 124.71 65.70
N ILE A 354 -90.21 124.39 65.84
CA ILE A 354 -91.01 124.04 67.04
C ILE A 354 -91.03 125.18 68.08
N GLU A 355 -92.27 125.52 68.50
CA GLU A 355 -92.71 126.66 69.34
C GLU A 355 -92.46 128.07 68.73
N GLU A 356 -93.42 129.00 68.69
CA GLU A 356 -94.78 129.04 69.26
C GLU A 356 -95.83 128.47 68.30
N LYS A 357 -96.64 127.48 68.73
CA LYS A 357 -97.42 126.63 67.81
C LYS A 357 -98.86 126.34 68.26
N ALA A 358 -99.48 127.29 68.97
CA ALA A 358 -100.75 127.06 69.66
C ALA A 358 -101.87 128.11 69.42
N THR A 359 -101.62 129.40 69.67
CA THR A 359 -102.72 130.36 69.93
C THR A 359 -103.17 131.23 68.75
N SER A 360 -102.36 131.43 67.71
CA SER A 360 -102.78 132.21 66.52
C SER A 360 -103.69 131.41 65.55
N LEU A 361 -104.12 130.21 65.94
CA LEU A 361 -104.91 129.29 65.10
C LEU A 361 -106.41 129.58 65.04
N GLU A 362 -106.96 130.43 65.92
CA GLU A 362 -108.41 130.56 66.09
C GLU A 362 -109.05 131.75 65.33
N ASP A 363 -108.33 132.84 65.08
CA ASP A 363 -108.95 134.08 64.58
C ASP A 363 -109.17 134.12 63.05
N MET A 364 -108.19 133.66 62.24
CA MET A 364 -108.37 133.63 60.77
C MET A 364 -109.31 132.52 60.28
N LEU A 365 -109.71 131.58 61.15
CA LEU A 365 -110.50 130.41 60.77
C LEU A 365 -111.93 130.77 60.28
N LYS A 366 -112.46 131.95 60.66
CA LYS A 366 -113.88 132.30 60.50
C LYS A 366 -114.24 133.02 59.19
N GLU A 367 -113.27 133.56 58.44
CA GLU A 367 -113.57 134.24 57.17
C GLU A 367 -113.56 133.27 55.97
N GLU A 368 -112.65 132.28 55.96
CA GLU A 368 -112.61 131.22 54.94
C GLU A 368 -113.83 130.28 54.96
N GLU A 369 -114.56 130.17 56.08
CA GLU A 369 -115.79 129.36 56.15
C GLU A 369 -116.94 129.87 55.24
N LYS A 370 -116.85 131.10 54.72
CA LYS A 370 -117.86 131.67 53.81
C LYS A 370 -117.48 131.50 52.34
N SER A 371 -116.21 131.70 51.98
CA SER A 371 -115.70 131.50 50.61
C SER A 371 -115.86 130.04 50.14
N VAL A 372 -115.59 129.08 51.03
CA VAL A 372 -115.67 127.64 50.73
C VAL A 372 -117.05 127.19 50.24
N LYS A 373 -118.15 127.71 50.81
CA LYS A 373 -119.52 127.20 50.55
C LYS A 373 -120.01 127.50 49.12
N GLU A 374 -119.57 128.59 48.52
CA GLU A 374 -119.90 128.91 47.12
C GLU A 374 -119.08 128.04 46.14
N ALA A 375 -117.84 127.71 46.49
CA ALA A 375 -117.01 126.78 45.74
C ALA A 375 -117.56 125.34 45.78
N GLU A 376 -118.08 124.89 46.93
CA GLU A 376 -118.70 123.56 47.09
C GLU A 376 -119.88 123.33 46.14
N ALA A 377 -120.71 124.35 45.90
CA ALA A 377 -121.84 124.27 44.99
C ALA A 377 -121.42 124.04 43.53
N GLN A 378 -120.41 124.78 43.05
CA GLN A 378 -119.86 124.60 41.70
C GLN A 378 -119.15 123.25 41.55
N LEU A 379 -118.42 122.83 42.61
CA LEU A 379 -117.74 121.53 42.68
C LEU A 379 -118.73 120.36 42.53
N SER A 380 -119.97 120.49 43.01
CA SER A 380 -121.01 119.45 42.88
C SER A 380 -121.39 119.18 41.42
N ILE A 381 -121.61 120.24 40.62
CA ILE A 381 -122.03 120.11 39.21
C ILE A 381 -120.90 119.46 38.38
N VAL A 382 -119.65 119.83 38.65
CA VAL A 382 -118.48 119.24 37.99
C VAL A 382 -118.31 117.75 38.33
N LYS A 383 -118.58 117.34 39.59
CA LYS A 383 -118.53 115.93 40.01
C LYS A 383 -119.50 115.04 39.23
N ASP A 384 -120.73 115.49 38.98
CA ASP A 384 -121.74 114.72 38.22
C ASP A 384 -121.36 114.52 36.74
N VAL A 385 -120.78 115.55 36.12
CA VAL A 385 -120.27 115.46 34.74
C VAL A 385 -119.06 114.54 34.68
N LEU A 386 -118.15 114.64 35.66
CA LEU A 386 -116.99 113.76 35.80
C LEU A 386 -117.42 112.30 35.96
N PHE A 387 -118.39 112.01 36.83
CA PHE A 387 -118.89 110.65 37.07
C PHE A 387 -119.44 110.00 35.79
N LYS A 388 -120.27 110.72 35.03
CA LYS A 388 -120.81 110.24 33.73
C LYS A 388 -119.69 109.98 32.71
N LYS A 389 -118.62 110.80 32.71
CA LYS A 389 -117.46 110.58 31.83
C LYS A 389 -116.56 109.45 32.28
N VAL A 390 -116.38 109.23 33.59
CA VAL A 390 -115.68 108.06 34.15
C VAL A 390 -116.45 106.77 33.82
N GLN A 391 -117.78 106.78 33.88
CA GLN A 391 -118.59 105.61 33.52
C GLN A 391 -118.47 105.26 32.02
N GLN A 392 -118.47 106.27 31.13
CA GLN A 392 -118.20 106.08 29.69
C GLN A 392 -116.77 105.57 29.44
N LEU A 393 -115.77 106.12 30.14
CA LEU A 393 -114.38 105.67 30.04
C LEU A 393 -114.23 104.20 30.48
N GLN A 394 -114.88 103.81 31.57
CA GLN A 394 -114.89 102.42 32.05
C GLN A 394 -115.52 101.47 31.03
N SER A 395 -116.62 101.85 30.36
CA SER A 395 -117.23 100.98 29.35
C SER A 395 -116.34 100.77 28.12
N GLU A 396 -115.62 101.79 27.66
CA GLU A 396 -114.66 101.62 26.56
C GLU A 396 -113.40 100.86 26.99
N VAL A 397 -112.86 101.10 28.20
CA VAL A 397 -111.72 100.33 28.75
C VAL A 397 -112.05 98.84 28.94
N ILE A 398 -113.31 98.48 29.19
CA ILE A 398 -113.75 97.08 29.23
C ILE A 398 -113.76 96.47 27.83
N LYS A 399 -114.24 97.19 26.80
CA LYS A 399 -114.19 96.73 25.39
C LYS A 399 -112.76 96.63 24.86
N GLU A 400 -111.91 97.59 25.20
CA GLU A 400 -110.47 97.57 24.88
C GLU A 400 -109.81 96.31 25.44
N LYS A 401 -110.14 95.93 26.68
CA LYS A 401 -109.63 94.71 27.31
C LYS A 401 -110.18 93.43 26.67
N SER A 402 -111.45 93.38 26.27
CA SER A 402 -111.99 92.19 25.57
C SER A 402 -111.39 92.06 24.17
N LEU A 403 -111.28 93.15 23.41
CA LEU A 403 -110.61 93.15 22.09
C LEU A 403 -109.11 92.84 22.24
N GLY A 404 -108.45 93.31 23.30
CA GLY A 404 -107.07 92.95 23.64
C GLY A 404 -106.91 91.45 23.88
N ALA A 405 -107.83 90.83 24.64
CA ALA A 405 -107.84 89.38 24.86
C ALA A 405 -108.11 88.58 23.57
N GLU A 406 -108.97 89.06 22.68
CA GLU A 406 -109.19 88.46 21.35
C GLU A 406 -107.96 88.60 20.43
N VAL A 407 -107.27 89.75 20.48
CA VAL A 407 -106.00 89.98 19.77
C VAL A 407 -104.89 89.09 20.34
N GLU A 408 -104.84 88.85 21.65
CA GLU A 408 -103.88 87.91 22.25
C GLU A 408 -104.24 86.45 21.96
N GLY A 409 -105.52 86.09 21.92
CA GLY A 409 -106.01 84.76 21.51
C GLY A 409 -105.71 84.44 20.05
N THR A 410 -105.95 85.39 19.14
CA THR A 410 -105.58 85.26 17.72
C THR A 410 -104.06 85.30 17.52
N ARG A 411 -103.31 86.15 18.23
CA ARG A 411 -101.83 86.22 18.15
C ARG A 411 -101.14 84.99 18.74
N SER A 412 -101.70 84.36 19.77
CA SER A 412 -101.21 83.07 20.30
C SER A 412 -101.56 81.91 19.36
N SER A 413 -102.75 81.90 18.77
CA SER A 413 -103.13 80.96 17.70
C SER A 413 -102.22 81.09 16.46
N LEU A 414 -101.89 82.33 16.06
CA LEU A 414 -100.96 82.61 14.96
C LEU A 414 -99.52 82.19 15.30
N LYS A 415 -99.06 82.41 16.55
CA LYS A 415 -97.78 81.85 17.03
C LYS A 415 -97.76 80.31 16.97
N HIS A 416 -98.85 79.63 17.33
CA HIS A 416 -98.96 78.18 17.23
C HIS A 416 -98.93 77.70 15.77
N LEU A 417 -99.70 78.33 14.88
CA LEU A 417 -99.67 78.07 13.45
C LEU A 417 -98.28 78.30 12.84
N ASN A 418 -97.61 79.40 13.18
CA ASN A 418 -96.28 79.71 12.66
C ASN A 418 -95.19 78.77 13.24
N HIS A 419 -95.31 78.33 14.49
CA HIS A 419 -94.44 77.29 15.04
C HIS A 419 -94.67 75.93 14.36
N ARG A 420 -95.93 75.60 14.01
CA ARG A 420 -96.26 74.40 13.21
C ARG A 420 -95.76 74.52 11.77
N LEU A 421 -95.78 75.71 11.18
CA LEU A 421 -95.19 75.99 9.86
C LEU A 421 -93.67 75.80 9.91
N HIS A 422 -92.96 76.44 10.84
CA HIS A 422 -91.52 76.22 11.04
C HIS A 422 -91.14 74.77 11.35
N LYS A 423 -92.02 73.99 12.00
CA LYS A 423 -91.80 72.55 12.19
C LYS A 423 -91.91 71.79 10.86
N LEU A 424 -92.84 72.15 9.98
CA LEU A 424 -92.95 71.59 8.63
C LEU A 424 -91.81 72.08 7.71
N ASP A 425 -91.35 73.33 7.84
CA ASP A 425 -90.16 73.85 7.15
C ASP A 425 -88.90 73.05 7.57
N PHE A 426 -88.76 72.76 8.86
CA PHE A 426 -87.65 71.95 9.39
C PHE A 426 -87.76 70.46 9.02
N GLU A 427 -88.97 69.92 8.96
CA GLU A 427 -89.22 68.55 8.49
C GLU A 427 -88.98 68.41 6.98
N THR A 428 -89.31 69.42 6.17
CA THR A 428 -89.02 69.45 4.73
C THR A 428 -87.56 69.74 4.42
N LEU A 429 -86.87 70.61 5.16
CA LEU A 429 -85.41 70.78 5.08
C LEU A 429 -84.69 69.47 5.45
N LYS A 430 -85.12 68.77 6.51
CA LYS A 430 -84.60 67.43 6.82
C LYS A 430 -84.91 66.41 5.74
N GLN A 431 -86.08 66.47 5.11
CA GLN A 431 -86.37 65.63 3.94
C GLN A 431 -85.45 65.98 2.77
N GLN A 432 -85.09 67.25 2.55
CA GLN A 432 -84.09 67.63 1.54
C GLN A 432 -82.68 67.15 1.91
N GLU A 433 -82.24 67.25 3.18
CA GLU A 433 -80.97 66.66 3.64
C GLU A 433 -80.94 65.13 3.49
N ILE A 434 -82.06 64.46 3.79
CA ILE A 434 -82.23 63.02 3.59
C ILE A 434 -82.24 62.69 2.11
N MET A 435 -82.93 63.45 1.25
CA MET A 435 -82.89 63.27 -0.20
C MET A 435 -81.48 63.50 -0.74
N TYR A 436 -80.77 64.58 -0.41
CA TYR A 436 -79.41 64.82 -0.89
C TYR A 436 -78.40 63.79 -0.38
N SER A 437 -78.55 63.29 0.86
CA SER A 437 -77.69 62.22 1.37
C SER A 437 -78.05 60.85 0.77
N GLN A 438 -79.32 60.59 0.47
CA GLN A 438 -79.77 59.44 -0.31
C GLN A 438 -79.30 59.52 -1.76
N ASP A 439 -79.41 60.67 -2.44
CA ASP A 439 -78.91 60.91 -3.79
C ASP A 439 -77.38 60.79 -3.84
N PHE A 440 -76.66 61.24 -2.82
CA PHE A 440 -75.22 61.00 -2.71
C PHE A 440 -74.90 59.52 -2.50
N CYS A 441 -75.67 58.80 -1.67
CA CYS A 441 -75.53 57.35 -1.52
C CYS A 441 -75.90 56.61 -2.80
N ILE A 442 -76.93 57.04 -3.52
CA ILE A 442 -77.37 56.52 -4.81
C ILE A 442 -76.27 56.77 -5.83
N GLN A 443 -75.76 57.98 -6.02
CA GLN A 443 -74.62 58.25 -6.90
C GLN A 443 -73.36 57.45 -6.53
N GLN A 444 -73.11 57.20 -5.23
CA GLN A 444 -71.99 56.36 -4.81
C GLN A 444 -72.24 54.88 -5.10
N ILE A 445 -73.46 54.39 -4.91
CA ILE A 445 -73.91 53.05 -5.27
C ILE A 445 -73.98 52.88 -6.79
N GLU A 446 -74.37 53.88 -7.57
CA GLU A 446 -74.39 53.92 -9.02
C GLU A 446 -72.98 53.90 -9.58
N ARG A 447 -72.06 54.74 -9.07
CA ARG A 447 -70.63 54.65 -9.42
C ARG A 447 -70.04 53.28 -9.04
N ARG A 448 -70.49 52.67 -7.94
CA ARG A 448 -70.13 51.29 -7.56
C ARG A 448 -70.79 50.24 -8.45
N MET A 449 -72.00 50.50 -8.95
CA MET A 449 -72.79 49.62 -9.81
C MET A 449 -72.33 49.67 -11.27
N SER A 450 -71.93 50.82 -11.82
CA SER A 450 -71.26 50.89 -13.14
C SER A 450 -69.89 50.19 -13.08
N ARG A 451 -69.12 50.38 -12.00
CA ARG A 451 -67.90 49.59 -11.73
C ARG A 451 -68.18 48.07 -11.64
N LEU A 452 -69.27 47.64 -11.01
CA LEU A 452 -69.67 46.24 -10.90
C LEU A 452 -70.33 45.66 -12.17
N LYS A 453 -70.99 46.50 -12.98
CA LYS A 453 -71.57 46.15 -14.30
C LYS A 453 -70.50 46.09 -15.40
N GLY A 454 -69.30 46.59 -15.15
CA GLY A 454 -68.20 46.60 -16.12
C GLY A 454 -68.20 47.81 -17.07
N GLU A 455 -68.89 48.90 -16.72
CA GLU A 455 -68.67 50.23 -17.30
C GLU A 455 -67.41 50.85 -16.67
N ILE A 456 -66.31 50.19 -16.99
CA ILE A 456 -64.93 50.59 -16.81
C ILE A 456 -64.54 51.37 -18.09
N ASN A 457 -63.56 52.29 -18.03
CA ASN A 457 -63.03 52.92 -19.25
C ASN A 457 -62.66 51.82 -20.26
N SER A 458 -62.99 52.00 -21.55
CA SER A 458 -62.77 50.96 -22.56
C SER A 458 -61.32 50.44 -22.58
N GLU A 459 -60.36 51.33 -22.34
CA GLU A 459 -58.93 51.04 -22.19
C GLU A 459 -58.60 50.19 -20.95
N GLU A 460 -59.17 50.52 -19.78
CA GLU A 460 -59.00 49.73 -18.54
C GLU A 460 -59.65 48.34 -18.69
N LYS A 461 -60.79 48.24 -19.39
CA LYS A 461 -61.40 46.93 -19.72
C LYS A 461 -60.53 46.13 -20.68
N GLN A 462 -60.05 46.74 -21.76
CA GLN A 462 -59.18 46.07 -22.74
C GLN A 462 -57.85 45.63 -22.13
N THR A 463 -57.25 46.44 -21.25
CA THR A 463 -56.01 46.06 -20.55
C THR A 463 -56.23 44.93 -19.54
N LEU A 464 -57.37 44.88 -18.83
CA LEU A 464 -57.73 43.75 -17.98
C LEU A 464 -58.04 42.47 -18.79
N GLU A 465 -58.76 42.58 -19.91
CA GLU A 465 -59.03 41.45 -20.81
C GLU A 465 -57.72 40.92 -21.44
N ALA A 466 -56.83 41.82 -21.87
CA ALA A 466 -55.48 41.46 -22.32
C ALA A 466 -54.66 40.78 -21.21
N LYS A 467 -54.74 41.27 -19.95
CA LYS A 467 -54.08 40.62 -18.81
C LYS A 467 -54.65 39.24 -18.50
N ILE A 468 -55.97 39.04 -18.67
CA ILE A 468 -56.61 37.73 -18.53
C ILE A 468 -56.17 36.78 -19.65
N VAL A 469 -56.03 37.25 -20.89
CA VAL A 469 -55.52 36.45 -22.01
C VAL A 469 -54.04 36.10 -21.82
N GLU A 470 -53.20 37.05 -21.39
CA GLU A 470 -51.79 36.83 -21.06
C GLU A 470 -51.63 35.82 -19.91
N LEU A 471 -52.41 35.98 -18.82
CA LEU A 471 -52.41 35.04 -17.70
C LEU A 471 -52.88 33.64 -18.11
N LYS A 472 -53.97 33.52 -18.89
CA LYS A 472 -54.42 32.23 -19.45
C LYS A 472 -53.36 31.58 -20.34
N LYS A 473 -52.72 32.36 -21.21
CA LYS A 473 -51.61 31.88 -22.07
C LYS A 473 -50.45 31.38 -21.21
N SER A 474 -50.01 32.16 -20.22
CA SER A 474 -48.94 31.76 -19.30
C SER A 474 -49.28 30.50 -18.50
N LEU A 475 -50.55 30.32 -18.11
CA LEU A 475 -51.02 29.14 -17.40
C LEU A 475 -51.03 27.90 -18.29
N GLU A 476 -51.37 28.02 -19.57
CA GLU A 476 -51.30 26.91 -20.53
C GLU A 476 -49.85 26.59 -20.93
N GLU A 477 -48.99 27.61 -21.07
CA GLU A 477 -47.53 27.44 -21.18
C GLU A 477 -46.96 26.72 -19.95
N LYS A 478 -47.40 27.05 -18.72
CA LYS A 478 -46.97 26.31 -17.52
C LYS A 478 -47.49 24.88 -17.50
N LYS A 479 -48.73 24.60 -17.88
CA LYS A 479 -49.24 23.22 -18.03
C LYS A 479 -48.46 22.41 -19.06
N SER A 480 -48.12 23.00 -20.21
CA SER A 480 -47.34 22.28 -21.24
C SER A 480 -45.90 22.02 -20.79
N THR A 481 -45.26 22.96 -20.08
CA THR A 481 -43.96 22.67 -19.44
C THR A 481 -44.08 21.59 -18.35
N LEU A 482 -45.18 21.56 -17.59
CA LEU A 482 -45.42 20.53 -16.57
C LEU A 482 -45.63 19.14 -17.19
N SER A 483 -46.41 19.01 -18.27
CA SER A 483 -46.61 17.73 -18.94
C SER A 483 -45.32 17.24 -19.62
N VAL A 484 -44.51 18.14 -20.20
CA VAL A 484 -43.17 17.81 -20.68
C VAL A 484 -42.28 17.31 -19.53
N LEU A 485 -42.23 18.01 -18.40
CA LEU A 485 -41.48 17.59 -17.21
C LEU A 485 -41.96 16.24 -16.68
N GLU A 486 -43.27 15.96 -16.64
CA GLU A 486 -43.79 14.64 -16.28
C GLU A 486 -43.29 13.54 -17.22
N THR A 487 -43.27 13.77 -18.53
CA THR A 487 -42.72 12.76 -19.48
C THR A 487 -41.21 12.57 -19.29
N GLN A 488 -40.47 13.62 -18.93
CA GLN A 488 -39.04 13.52 -18.61
C GLN A 488 -38.82 12.75 -17.30
N ILE A 489 -39.61 13.03 -16.25
CA ILE A 489 -39.57 12.29 -14.98
C ILE A 489 -39.90 10.80 -15.21
N LYS A 490 -40.91 10.50 -16.03
CA LYS A 490 -41.29 9.11 -16.39
C LYS A 490 -40.17 8.40 -17.16
N LYS A 491 -39.46 9.09 -18.08
CA LYS A 491 -38.25 8.55 -18.75
C LYS A 491 -37.13 8.28 -17.76
N LEU A 492 -36.72 9.30 -16.99
CA LEU A 492 -35.66 9.18 -15.98
C LEU A 492 -35.95 8.09 -14.94
N HIS A 493 -37.22 7.86 -14.57
CA HIS A 493 -37.61 6.76 -13.68
C HIS A 493 -37.38 5.38 -14.33
N ASN A 494 -37.70 5.23 -15.61
CA ASN A 494 -37.43 4.00 -16.36
C ASN A 494 -35.92 3.78 -16.54
N ASP A 495 -35.17 4.83 -16.89
CA ASP A 495 -33.71 4.77 -17.05
C ASP A 495 -33.04 4.37 -15.73
N LEU A 496 -33.47 4.98 -14.61
CA LEU A 496 -33.02 4.66 -13.26
C LEU A 496 -33.38 3.20 -12.87
N TYR A 497 -34.54 2.69 -13.27
CA TYR A 497 -34.89 1.28 -13.09
C TYR A 497 -33.99 0.34 -13.92
N PHE A 498 -33.69 0.65 -15.18
CA PHE A 498 -32.76 -0.13 -16.00
C PHE A 498 -31.33 -0.11 -15.43
N ILE A 499 -30.85 1.07 -14.99
CA ILE A 499 -29.54 1.21 -14.34
C ILE A 499 -29.50 0.39 -13.04
N LYS A 500 -30.53 0.45 -12.19
CA LYS A 500 -30.64 -0.41 -11.00
C LYS A 500 -30.59 -1.90 -11.35
N LYS A 501 -31.34 -2.33 -12.36
CA LYS A 501 -31.38 -3.74 -12.82
C LYS A 501 -30.06 -4.21 -13.44
N SER A 502 -29.29 -3.32 -14.05
CA SER A 502 -27.93 -3.61 -14.51
C SER A 502 -26.94 -3.67 -13.33
N ASN A 503 -27.09 -2.79 -12.34
CA ASN A 503 -26.25 -2.75 -11.15
C ASN A 503 -26.47 -3.97 -10.24
N THR A 504 -27.71 -4.48 -10.11
CA THR A 504 -27.95 -5.74 -9.38
C THR A 504 -27.25 -6.90 -10.07
N LYS A 505 -27.39 -7.06 -11.40
CA LYS A 505 -26.66 -8.08 -12.16
C LYS A 505 -25.14 -8.01 -11.95
N SER A 506 -24.57 -6.81 -12.06
CA SER A 506 -23.13 -6.62 -11.85
C SER A 506 -22.70 -6.92 -10.40
N ASN A 507 -23.57 -6.70 -9.42
CA ASN A 507 -23.34 -7.15 -8.04
C ASN A 507 -23.45 -8.67 -7.88
N ASP A 508 -24.40 -9.32 -8.55
CA ASP A 508 -24.55 -10.78 -8.55
C ASP A 508 -23.33 -11.46 -9.22
N GLU A 509 -22.87 -10.89 -10.35
CA GLU A 509 -21.63 -11.26 -11.05
C GLU A 509 -20.42 -11.10 -10.13
N LYS A 510 -20.25 -9.91 -9.51
CA LYS A 510 -19.22 -9.64 -8.51
C LYS A 510 -19.26 -10.64 -7.34
N GLN A 511 -20.44 -11.02 -6.86
CA GLN A 511 -20.59 -11.96 -5.75
C GLN A 511 -20.27 -13.40 -6.17
N SER A 512 -20.57 -13.80 -7.41
CA SER A 512 -20.12 -15.08 -7.97
C SER A 512 -18.60 -15.12 -8.19
N LEU A 513 -17.98 -14.02 -8.61
CA LEU A 513 -16.53 -13.87 -8.72
C LEU A 513 -15.85 -13.88 -7.34
N LEU A 514 -16.44 -13.24 -6.32
CA LEU A 514 -15.95 -13.31 -4.93
C LEU A 514 -16.06 -14.73 -4.37
N ASN A 515 -17.15 -15.45 -4.65
CA ASN A 515 -17.25 -16.87 -4.29
C ASN A 515 -16.16 -17.69 -4.98
N LYS A 516 -15.88 -17.42 -6.27
CA LYS A 516 -14.82 -18.13 -6.99
C LYS A 516 -13.41 -17.79 -6.51
N MET A 517 -13.16 -16.54 -6.12
CA MET A 517 -11.94 -16.10 -5.43
C MET A 517 -11.76 -16.89 -4.12
N ASN A 518 -12.83 -17.05 -3.34
CA ASN A 518 -12.79 -17.82 -2.08
C ASN A 518 -12.55 -19.33 -2.31
N GLU A 519 -13.15 -19.93 -3.34
CA GLU A 519 -12.83 -21.31 -3.75
C GLU A 519 -11.34 -21.48 -4.11
N LEU A 520 -10.78 -20.54 -4.89
CA LEU A 520 -9.37 -20.58 -5.30
C LEU A 520 -8.41 -20.34 -4.11
N ASN A 521 -8.78 -19.47 -3.17
CA ASN A 521 -8.05 -19.29 -1.92
C ASN A 521 -8.05 -20.57 -1.07
N LEU A 522 -9.22 -21.22 -0.90
CA LEU A 522 -9.32 -22.50 -0.18
C LEU A 522 -8.55 -23.64 -0.86
N PHE A 523 -8.52 -23.66 -2.20
CA PHE A 523 -7.68 -24.59 -2.96
C PHE A 523 -6.18 -24.32 -2.76
N THR A 524 -5.78 -23.05 -2.75
CA THR A 524 -4.39 -22.62 -2.53
C THR A 524 -3.94 -22.98 -1.11
N GLU A 525 -4.71 -22.61 -0.08
CA GLU A 525 -4.48 -23.03 1.31
C GLU A 525 -4.36 -24.54 1.46
N ARG A 526 -5.20 -25.31 0.75
CA ARG A 526 -5.13 -26.78 0.77
C ARG A 526 -3.82 -27.27 0.14
N SER A 527 -3.44 -26.74 -1.01
CA SER A 527 -2.19 -27.08 -1.70
C SER A 527 -0.97 -26.72 -0.87
N GLU A 528 -0.98 -25.60 -0.14
CA GLU A 528 0.07 -25.23 0.83
C GLU A 528 0.13 -26.20 2.02
N LYS A 529 -1.02 -26.62 2.56
CA LYS A 529 -1.10 -27.60 3.65
C LYS A 529 -0.60 -28.98 3.20
N GLU A 530 -0.88 -29.38 1.95
CA GLU A 530 -0.36 -30.61 1.35
C GLU A 530 1.16 -30.51 1.05
N LEU A 531 1.63 -29.37 0.54
CA LEU A 531 3.06 -29.08 0.35
C LEU A 531 3.84 -29.09 1.68
N ASN A 532 3.28 -28.51 2.74
CA ASN A 532 3.95 -28.48 4.04
C ASN A 532 3.98 -29.86 4.72
N LYS A 533 2.99 -30.73 4.48
CA LYS A 533 3.07 -32.16 4.84
C LYS A 533 4.19 -32.87 4.08
N ALA A 534 4.32 -32.62 2.77
CA ALA A 534 5.40 -33.18 1.95
C ALA A 534 6.80 -32.67 2.35
N LYS A 535 6.91 -31.43 2.85
CA LYS A 535 8.15 -30.92 3.46
C LYS A 535 8.49 -31.65 4.76
N SER A 536 7.50 -31.89 5.63
CA SER A 536 7.69 -32.68 6.86
C SER A 536 8.18 -34.08 6.52
N SER A 537 7.46 -34.83 5.67
CA SER A 537 7.86 -36.20 5.34
C SER A 537 9.21 -36.28 4.62
N LYS A 538 9.61 -35.25 3.84
CA LYS A 538 10.99 -35.12 3.35
C LYS A 538 12.00 -34.95 4.49
N GLN A 539 11.72 -34.11 5.48
CA GLN A 539 12.59 -33.91 6.64
C GLN A 539 12.70 -35.20 7.48
N ASP A 540 11.59 -35.89 7.70
CA ASP A 540 11.54 -37.18 8.41
C ASP A 540 12.39 -38.24 7.67
N LEU A 541 12.21 -38.40 6.34
CA LEU A 541 13.03 -39.29 5.51
C LEU A 541 14.51 -38.88 5.46
N MET A 542 14.83 -37.59 5.54
CA MET A 542 16.22 -37.12 5.66
C MET A 542 16.83 -37.45 7.03
N ILE A 543 16.03 -37.51 8.11
CA ILE A 543 16.49 -37.96 9.42
C ILE A 543 16.74 -39.48 9.40
N GLU A 544 15.86 -40.26 8.78
CA GLU A 544 16.03 -41.70 8.60
C GLU A 544 17.28 -42.04 7.76
N ASP A 545 17.49 -41.39 6.62
CA ASP A 545 18.70 -41.54 5.79
C ASP A 545 19.98 -41.18 6.56
N ASN A 546 19.97 -40.11 7.36
CA ASN A 546 21.13 -39.77 8.21
C ASN A 546 21.36 -40.80 9.33
N LEU A 547 20.30 -41.36 9.92
CA LEU A 547 20.40 -42.43 10.93
C LEU A 547 20.98 -43.71 10.30
N LEU A 548 20.48 -44.13 9.14
CA LEU A 548 21.02 -45.27 8.37
C LEU A 548 22.48 -45.03 7.96
N LYS A 549 22.86 -43.80 7.59
CA LYS A 549 24.27 -43.43 7.32
C LYS A 549 25.14 -43.55 8.57
N LEU A 550 24.64 -43.23 9.76
CA LEU A 550 25.36 -43.43 11.03
C LEU A 550 25.49 -44.92 11.38
N GLU A 551 24.45 -45.73 11.19
CA GLU A 551 24.53 -47.18 11.37
C GLU A 551 25.53 -47.81 10.40
N VAL A 552 25.52 -47.41 9.13
CA VAL A 552 26.48 -47.86 8.11
C VAL A 552 27.92 -47.41 8.40
N LYS A 553 28.14 -46.24 9.04
CA LYS A 553 29.46 -45.84 9.54
C LYS A 553 29.90 -46.72 10.70
N ARG A 554 29.04 -46.90 11.72
CA ARG A 554 29.30 -47.76 12.89
C ARG A 554 29.60 -49.22 12.49
N MET A 555 28.88 -49.75 11.50
CA MET A 555 29.13 -51.09 10.97
C MET A 555 30.43 -51.19 10.17
N ARG A 556 30.84 -50.13 9.45
CA ARG A 556 32.18 -50.07 8.84
C ARG A 556 33.28 -49.98 9.88
N GLU A 557 33.14 -49.14 10.90
CA GLU A 557 34.09 -49.02 12.02
C GLU A 557 34.28 -50.36 12.74
N LEU A 558 33.19 -51.09 13.02
CA LEU A 558 33.23 -52.43 13.60
C LEU A 558 33.88 -53.47 12.67
N LEU A 559 33.66 -53.37 11.35
CA LEU A 559 34.32 -54.23 10.36
C LEU A 559 35.83 -53.93 10.29
N HIS A 560 36.23 -52.66 10.33
CA HIS A 560 37.63 -52.25 10.35
C HIS A 560 38.33 -52.71 11.63
N SER A 561 37.72 -52.55 12.81
CA SER A 561 38.32 -53.04 14.06
C SER A 561 38.48 -54.57 14.06
N LYS A 562 37.51 -55.31 13.48
CA LYS A 562 37.62 -56.77 13.32
C LYS A 562 38.66 -57.19 12.28
N ALA A 563 38.84 -56.41 11.21
CA ALA A 563 39.93 -56.62 10.27
C ALA A 563 41.31 -56.36 10.92
N GLU A 564 41.45 -55.33 11.75
CA GLU A 564 42.67 -55.06 12.53
C GLU A 564 42.95 -56.15 13.56
N GLU A 565 41.94 -56.64 14.28
CA GLU A 565 42.05 -57.79 15.18
C GLU A 565 42.60 -59.02 14.43
N VAL A 566 42.00 -59.39 13.30
CA VAL A 566 42.43 -60.53 12.46
C VAL A 566 43.85 -60.33 11.92
N LEU A 567 44.19 -59.14 11.42
CA LEU A 567 45.56 -58.81 10.98
C LEU A 567 46.57 -58.89 12.14
N SER A 568 46.17 -58.52 13.37
CA SER A 568 47.03 -58.66 14.54
C SER A 568 47.22 -60.12 14.97
N LEU A 569 46.23 -60.97 14.75
CA LEU A 569 46.31 -62.41 15.04
C LEU A 569 47.16 -63.14 14.00
N GLU A 570 46.98 -62.83 12.71
CA GLU A 570 47.78 -63.41 11.64
C GLU A 570 49.26 -62.99 11.73
N LYS A 571 49.55 -61.73 12.11
CA LYS A 571 50.92 -61.28 12.43
C LYS A 571 51.54 -62.06 13.59
N ARG A 572 50.82 -62.26 14.70
CA ARG A 572 51.31 -63.08 15.84
C ARG A 572 51.54 -64.54 15.42
N LYS A 573 50.63 -65.11 14.62
CA LYS A 573 50.75 -66.46 14.06
C LYS A 573 51.99 -66.60 13.17
N GLN A 574 52.25 -65.65 12.27
CA GLN A 574 53.46 -65.63 11.45
C GLN A 574 54.73 -65.51 12.30
N GLN A 575 54.76 -64.62 13.30
CA GLN A 575 55.87 -64.50 14.24
C GLN A 575 56.16 -65.81 14.99
N LEU A 576 55.12 -66.49 15.47
CA LEU A 576 55.26 -67.80 16.12
C LEU A 576 55.75 -68.89 15.15
N CYS A 577 55.25 -68.91 13.91
CA CYS A 577 55.73 -69.85 12.89
C CYS A 577 57.21 -69.62 12.54
N CYS A 578 57.66 -68.37 12.43
CA CYS A 578 59.08 -68.03 12.24
C CYS A 578 59.93 -68.51 13.43
N ALA A 579 59.54 -68.18 14.67
CA ALA A 579 60.30 -68.58 15.86
C ALA A 579 60.36 -70.11 16.05
N ILE A 580 59.31 -70.84 15.64
CA ILE A 580 59.29 -72.31 15.62
C ILE A 580 60.23 -72.86 14.52
N ALA A 581 60.26 -72.25 13.34
CA ALA A 581 61.18 -72.65 12.28
C ALA A 581 62.65 -72.40 12.66
N GLU A 582 62.96 -71.22 13.22
CA GLU A 582 64.28 -70.89 13.77
C GLU A 582 64.70 -71.89 14.84
N ARG A 583 63.80 -72.24 15.78
CA ARG A 583 64.06 -73.25 16.82
C ARG A 583 64.26 -74.66 16.29
N ASN A 584 63.55 -75.05 15.22
CA ASN A 584 63.78 -76.34 14.58
C ASN A 584 65.14 -76.40 13.89
N GLU A 585 65.59 -75.31 13.27
CA GLU A 585 66.92 -75.21 12.67
C GLU A 585 68.03 -75.22 13.73
N GLU A 586 67.86 -74.47 14.84
CA GLU A 586 68.75 -74.56 16.02
C GLU A 586 68.88 -76.02 16.51
N ILE A 587 67.75 -76.75 16.60
CA ILE A 587 67.73 -78.16 17.03
C ILE A 587 68.42 -79.07 16.02
N GLU A 588 68.23 -78.91 14.72
CA GLU A 588 68.92 -79.72 13.70
C GLU A 588 70.42 -79.40 13.60
N VAL A 589 70.83 -78.15 13.82
CA VAL A 589 72.26 -77.79 13.97
C VAL A 589 72.86 -78.46 15.21
N HIS A 590 72.17 -78.45 16.36
CA HIS A 590 72.61 -79.19 17.54
C HIS A 590 72.62 -80.72 17.32
N ARG A 591 71.65 -81.27 16.59
CA ARG A 591 71.54 -82.70 16.26
C ARG A 591 72.67 -83.15 15.33
N THR A 592 72.97 -82.37 14.29
CA THR A 592 74.08 -82.64 13.36
C THR A 592 75.44 -82.47 14.04
N MET A 593 75.59 -81.49 14.93
CA MET A 593 76.76 -81.36 15.82
C MET A 593 76.94 -82.61 16.68
N LEU A 594 75.92 -83.07 17.40
CA LEU A 594 75.97 -84.30 18.22
C LEU A 594 76.28 -85.54 17.35
N ALA A 595 75.69 -85.65 16.16
CA ALA A 595 75.98 -86.72 15.21
C ALA A 595 77.40 -86.64 14.60
N SER A 596 78.09 -85.49 14.69
CA SER A 596 79.52 -85.37 14.37
C SER A 596 80.41 -85.79 15.57
N GLN A 597 80.02 -85.42 16.79
CA GLN A 597 80.71 -85.82 18.02
C GLN A 597 80.64 -87.33 18.24
N ILE A 598 79.49 -87.97 17.99
CA ILE A 598 79.36 -89.43 18.05
C ILE A 598 80.31 -90.10 17.05
N ARG A 599 80.38 -89.61 15.80
CA ARG A 599 81.31 -90.13 14.78
C ARG A 599 82.78 -89.94 15.17
N TYR A 600 83.12 -88.82 15.81
CA TYR A 600 84.45 -88.60 16.37
C TYR A 600 84.78 -89.61 17.48
N VAL A 601 83.85 -89.84 18.43
CA VAL A 601 84.00 -90.84 19.50
C VAL A 601 84.04 -92.28 18.97
N ASP A 602 83.31 -92.59 17.91
CA ASP A 602 83.43 -93.87 17.19
C ASP A 602 84.83 -94.03 16.55
N GLN A 603 85.39 -92.96 15.98
CA GLN A 603 86.74 -92.97 15.40
C GLN A 603 87.83 -93.08 16.47
N GLU A 604 87.71 -92.37 17.59
CA GLU A 604 88.58 -92.52 18.77
C GLU A 604 88.51 -93.95 19.31
N ARG A 605 87.31 -94.55 19.45
CA ARG A 605 87.16 -95.95 19.86
C ARG A 605 87.83 -96.91 18.87
N GLN A 606 87.73 -96.65 17.56
CA GLN A 606 88.44 -97.43 16.54
C GLN A 606 89.96 -97.29 16.66
N SER A 607 90.47 -96.07 16.91
CA SER A 607 91.90 -95.82 17.13
C SER A 607 92.41 -96.53 18.38
N VAL A 608 91.72 -96.39 19.52
CA VAL A 608 92.05 -97.09 20.77
C VAL A 608 91.93 -98.61 20.61
N SER A 609 91.01 -99.12 19.80
CA SER A 609 90.94 -100.55 19.48
C SER A 609 92.10 -101.01 18.60
N ALA A 610 92.54 -100.20 17.64
CA ALA A 610 93.71 -100.49 16.81
C ALA A 610 95.00 -100.45 17.65
N ASP A 611 95.18 -99.43 18.49
CA ASP A 611 96.24 -99.35 19.49
C ASP A 611 96.21 -100.54 20.44
N PHE A 612 95.03 -100.95 20.93
CA PHE A 612 94.90 -102.14 21.78
C PHE A 612 95.39 -103.40 21.06
N HIS A 613 95.00 -103.64 19.81
CA HIS A 613 95.51 -104.77 19.03
C HIS A 613 97.01 -104.65 18.70
N GLU A 614 97.53 -103.44 18.52
CA GLU A 614 98.95 -103.18 18.28
C GLU A 614 99.79 -103.39 19.56
N ARG A 615 99.25 -103.03 20.73
CA ARG A 615 99.79 -103.34 22.06
C ARG A 615 99.73 -104.84 22.36
N LEU A 616 98.65 -105.52 21.99
CA LEU A 616 98.50 -106.97 22.15
C LEU A 616 99.53 -107.70 21.24
N SER A 617 99.68 -107.24 20.00
CA SER A 617 100.74 -107.70 19.09
C SER A 617 102.16 -107.40 19.60
N LYS A 618 102.37 -106.28 20.29
CA LYS A 618 103.63 -105.95 20.98
C LYS A 618 103.85 -106.83 22.20
N ILE A 619 102.82 -107.18 22.96
CA ILE A 619 102.87 -108.12 24.08
C ILE A 619 103.24 -109.51 23.59
N ASP A 620 102.65 -110.00 22.49
CA ASP A 620 103.00 -111.31 21.94
C ASP A 620 104.42 -111.33 21.35
N LYS A 621 104.83 -110.27 20.65
CA LYS A 621 106.26 -110.06 20.29
C LYS A 621 107.18 -110.01 21.52
N LEU A 622 106.72 -109.46 22.64
CA LEU A 622 107.49 -109.40 23.89
C LEU A 622 107.47 -110.74 24.65
N LYS A 623 106.44 -111.58 24.53
CA LYS A 623 106.46 -112.98 25.01
C LYS A 623 107.52 -113.77 24.25
N SER A 624 107.47 -113.76 22.91
CA SER A 624 108.50 -114.40 22.09
C SER A 624 109.90 -113.81 22.31
N ARG A 625 110.00 -112.50 22.57
CA ARG A 625 111.28 -111.89 22.96
C ARG A 625 111.70 -112.25 24.39
N TYR A 626 110.78 -112.53 25.32
CA TYR A 626 111.11 -113.06 26.64
C TYR A 626 111.55 -114.53 26.58
N GLU A 627 110.92 -115.36 25.75
CA GLU A 627 111.39 -116.72 25.44
C GLU A 627 112.82 -116.69 24.87
N ILE A 628 113.14 -115.71 24.02
CA ILE A 628 114.51 -115.47 23.53
C ILE A 628 115.41 -114.86 24.62
N LEU A 629 114.90 -114.01 25.52
CA LEU A 629 115.71 -113.33 26.53
C LEU A 629 116.05 -114.21 27.72
N THR A 630 115.18 -115.15 28.13
CA THR A 630 115.51 -116.21 29.10
C THR A 630 116.56 -117.18 28.56
N VAL A 631 116.76 -117.23 27.24
CA VAL A 631 117.84 -117.97 26.58
C VAL A 631 119.15 -117.14 26.52
N VAL A 632 119.13 -115.86 26.91
CA VAL A 632 120.27 -114.91 26.76
C VAL A 632 120.73 -114.24 28.08
N MET A 633 119.88 -114.13 29.11
CA MET A 633 120.18 -113.36 30.34
C MET A 633 121.05 -114.10 31.38
N LEU A 634 122.38 -114.04 31.20
CA LEU A 634 123.38 -114.10 32.28
C LEU A 634 124.12 -112.72 32.39
N PRO A 635 124.38 -112.10 33.58
CA PRO A 635 124.57 -110.62 33.76
C PRO A 635 125.93 -110.07 34.31
N PRO A 636 126.20 -108.72 34.29
CA PRO A 636 126.67 -107.89 35.48
C PRO A 636 126.39 -106.31 35.49
N GLU A 637 126.80 -105.54 36.54
CA GLU A 637 126.35 -104.12 36.88
C GLU A 637 127.43 -103.07 37.44
N GLY A 638 127.08 -101.77 37.67
CA GLY A 638 127.84 -100.62 38.34
C GLY A 638 127.33 -99.18 37.97
N GLU A 639 127.78 -97.93 38.33
CA GLU A 639 128.51 -97.13 39.41
C GLU A 639 128.63 -95.61 38.94
N GLU A 640 128.90 -94.43 39.61
CA GLU A 640 128.91 -93.80 40.99
C GLU A 640 128.93 -92.19 40.86
N GLU A 641 129.23 -91.33 41.90
CA GLU A 641 129.01 -89.82 41.97
C GLU A 641 130.03 -88.98 42.86
N LYS A 642 129.97 -87.60 42.97
CA LYS A 642 130.79 -86.70 43.89
C LYS A 642 130.18 -85.34 44.42
N THR A 643 130.92 -84.55 45.24
CA THR A 643 130.46 -83.79 46.47
C THR A 643 130.58 -82.21 46.56
N GLN A 644 130.65 -81.63 47.79
CA GLN A 644 130.15 -80.28 48.21
C GLN A 644 131.18 -79.34 48.92
N ALA A 645 131.27 -78.06 48.51
CA ALA A 645 131.96 -76.97 49.26
C ALA A 645 131.55 -75.52 48.86
N TYR A 646 131.17 -75.34 47.59
CA TYR A 646 130.88 -74.07 46.90
C TYR A 646 129.94 -73.06 47.59
N TYR A 647 128.96 -73.52 48.38
CA TYR A 647 127.78 -72.73 48.75
C TYR A 647 128.00 -71.61 49.76
N VAL A 648 129.00 -71.70 50.65
CA VAL A 648 129.15 -70.76 51.78
C VAL A 648 129.56 -69.35 51.34
N ILE A 649 130.34 -69.23 50.26
CA ILE A 649 130.87 -67.94 49.79
C ILE A 649 129.76 -67.07 49.14
N LYS A 650 128.82 -67.70 48.42
CA LYS A 650 127.78 -66.99 47.66
C LYS A 650 126.82 -66.20 48.56
N ALA A 651 126.42 -66.78 49.70
CA ALA A 651 125.42 -66.20 50.60
C ALA A 651 125.84 -64.87 51.27
N ALA A 652 127.13 -64.51 51.25
CA ALA A 652 127.62 -63.27 51.84
C ALA A 652 127.42 -62.04 50.94
N GLN A 653 127.47 -62.20 49.62
CA GLN A 653 127.43 -61.08 48.67
C GLN A 653 126.02 -60.53 48.48
N GLU A 654 125.03 -61.43 48.37
CA GLU A 654 123.61 -61.10 48.12
C GLU A 654 123.00 -60.20 49.21
N LYS A 655 123.59 -60.14 50.42
CA LYS A 655 123.08 -59.35 51.54
C LYS A 655 123.31 -57.83 51.37
N GLU A 656 124.42 -57.40 50.78
CA GLU A 656 124.74 -55.95 50.69
C GLU A 656 124.09 -55.28 49.47
N GLU A 657 123.78 -56.06 48.44
CA GLU A 657 123.04 -55.58 47.26
C GLU A 657 121.60 -55.17 47.65
N LEU A 658 120.90 -56.03 48.40
CA LEU A 658 119.56 -55.78 48.93
C LEU A 658 119.45 -54.49 49.75
N GLN A 659 120.50 -54.09 50.47
CA GLN A 659 120.45 -52.87 51.28
C GLN A 659 120.53 -51.58 50.43
N ARG A 660 121.26 -51.59 49.30
CA ARG A 660 121.24 -50.48 48.33
C ARG A 660 119.93 -50.39 47.57
N GLU A 661 119.25 -51.52 47.34
CA GLU A 661 117.91 -51.51 46.76
C GLU A 661 116.88 -50.84 47.68
N GLY A 662 116.99 -51.06 49.00
CA GLY A 662 116.17 -50.41 50.04
C GLY A 662 116.22 -48.88 49.97
N ASP A 663 117.41 -48.28 50.06
CA ASP A 663 117.59 -46.82 49.95
C ASP A 663 116.99 -46.26 48.63
N SER A 664 117.05 -47.05 47.54
CA SER A 664 116.47 -46.68 46.25
C SER A 664 114.94 -46.69 46.22
N LEU A 665 114.29 -47.42 47.14
CA LEU A 665 112.84 -47.51 47.26
C LEU A 665 112.30 -46.38 48.14
N ASP A 666 112.96 -46.06 49.25
CA ASP A 666 112.60 -44.91 50.09
C ASP A 666 112.71 -43.57 49.33
N ALA A 667 113.71 -43.46 48.45
CA ALA A 667 113.84 -42.32 47.52
C ALA A 667 112.72 -42.24 46.46
N LYS A 668 112.00 -43.34 46.17
CA LYS A 668 110.81 -43.36 45.30
C LYS A 668 109.54 -43.04 46.10
N ILE A 669 109.42 -43.58 47.32
CA ILE A 669 108.30 -43.28 48.24
C ILE A 669 108.21 -41.76 48.50
N ASN A 670 109.35 -41.11 48.83
CA ASN A 670 109.45 -39.66 49.03
C ASN A 670 109.09 -38.79 47.79
N LYS A 671 109.02 -39.38 46.58
CA LYS A 671 108.50 -38.73 45.38
C LYS A 671 107.00 -38.96 45.23
N ALA A 672 106.56 -40.21 45.39
CA ALA A 672 105.15 -40.58 45.34
C ALA A 672 104.31 -39.80 46.37
N GLU A 673 104.81 -39.57 47.59
CA GLU A 673 104.13 -38.73 48.60
C GLU A 673 103.92 -37.28 48.14
N LYS A 674 104.91 -36.69 47.45
CA LYS A 674 104.82 -35.32 46.91
C LYS A 674 103.87 -35.26 45.71
N GLU A 675 103.86 -36.31 44.89
CA GLU A 675 102.89 -36.47 43.79
C GLU A 675 101.47 -36.65 44.33
N ILE A 676 101.26 -37.43 45.39
CA ILE A 676 99.98 -37.57 46.09
C ILE A 676 99.51 -36.21 46.64
N TYR A 677 100.39 -35.43 47.28
CA TYR A 677 100.03 -34.10 47.78
C TYR A 677 99.67 -33.12 46.65
N ALA A 678 100.36 -33.18 45.51
CA ALA A 678 100.01 -32.38 44.33
C ALA A 678 98.65 -32.81 43.73
N LEU A 679 98.40 -34.12 43.64
CA LEU A 679 97.12 -34.69 43.20
C LEU A 679 95.98 -34.31 44.13
N GLU A 680 96.18 -34.31 45.45
CA GLU A 680 95.16 -33.87 46.42
C GLU A 680 94.79 -32.39 46.25
N ASN A 681 95.77 -31.49 46.09
CA ASN A 681 95.51 -30.07 45.86
C ASN A 681 94.77 -29.84 44.53
N THR A 682 95.17 -30.50 43.43
CA THR A 682 94.44 -30.40 42.15
C THR A 682 93.02 -30.96 42.22
N LEU A 683 92.83 -32.07 42.94
CA LEU A 683 91.51 -32.68 43.18
C LEU A 683 90.62 -31.83 44.10
N GLN A 684 91.20 -31.05 45.03
CA GLN A 684 90.47 -30.07 45.84
C GLN A 684 89.99 -28.88 45.00
N VAL A 685 90.82 -28.34 44.11
CA VAL A 685 90.42 -27.31 43.12
C VAL A 685 89.32 -27.86 42.20
N LEU A 686 89.51 -29.06 41.64
CA LEU A 686 88.53 -29.72 40.77
C LEU A 686 87.18 -29.95 41.48
N LYS A 687 87.19 -30.33 42.77
CA LYS A 687 85.99 -30.44 43.60
C LYS A 687 85.29 -29.09 43.79
N SER A 688 86.03 -28.01 44.01
CA SER A 688 85.47 -26.67 44.20
C SER A 688 84.84 -26.14 42.90
N CYS A 689 85.55 -26.22 41.77
CA CYS A 689 84.99 -25.85 40.46
C CYS A 689 83.75 -26.69 40.10
N ASN A 690 83.77 -28.01 40.32
CA ASN A 690 82.59 -28.86 40.11
C ASN A 690 81.42 -28.55 41.06
N LYS A 691 81.68 -28.03 42.27
CA LYS A 691 80.63 -27.60 43.19
C LYS A 691 79.94 -26.34 42.66
N ASN A 692 80.74 -25.32 42.29
CA ASN A 692 80.21 -24.06 41.74
C ASN A 692 79.47 -24.31 40.42
N TYR A 693 80.01 -25.14 39.53
CA TYR A 693 79.34 -25.56 38.29
C TYR A 693 78.01 -26.31 38.56
N LYS A 694 77.95 -27.17 39.58
CA LYS A 694 76.70 -27.81 40.00
C LYS A 694 75.69 -26.82 40.59
N GLN A 695 76.15 -25.73 41.20
CA GLN A 695 75.28 -24.65 41.68
C GLN A 695 74.74 -23.81 40.51
N SER A 696 75.54 -23.52 39.47
CA SER A 696 75.03 -22.84 38.26
C SER A 696 74.08 -23.70 37.41
N PHE A 697 74.08 -25.02 37.58
CA PHE A 697 73.09 -25.95 37.00
C PHE A 697 72.03 -26.43 38.00
N GLN A 698 71.89 -25.79 39.16
CA GLN A 698 70.93 -26.18 40.19
C GLN A 698 69.50 -25.85 39.74
N LYS A 699 68.82 -26.87 39.18
CA LYS A 699 67.45 -26.75 38.67
C LYS A 699 66.51 -26.12 39.71
N VAL A 700 65.67 -25.20 39.21
CA VAL A 700 64.50 -24.63 39.89
C VAL A 700 63.83 -25.65 40.80
N THR A 701 63.81 -25.39 42.10
CA THR A 701 63.18 -26.28 43.08
C THR A 701 61.65 -26.25 42.94
N PRO A 702 60.93 -27.32 43.35
CA PRO A 702 59.46 -27.33 43.33
C PRO A 702 58.77 -26.27 44.21
N SER A 703 59.53 -25.43 44.91
CA SER A 703 59.11 -24.36 45.80
C SER A 703 59.33 -22.95 45.22
N SER A 704 59.71 -22.83 43.95
CA SER A 704 59.93 -21.54 43.25
C SER A 704 58.80 -21.26 42.25
N ASP A 705 58.38 -20.00 42.14
CA ASP A 705 57.34 -19.55 41.21
C ASP A 705 57.67 -19.84 39.73
N GLU A 706 58.96 -19.92 39.40
CA GLU A 706 59.45 -20.33 38.08
C GLU A 706 59.02 -21.75 37.70
N TYR A 707 58.81 -22.65 38.67
CA TYR A 707 58.27 -23.98 38.43
C TYR A 707 56.77 -23.93 38.07
N GLY A 708 56.03 -22.99 38.66
CA GLY A 708 54.65 -22.68 38.28
C GLY A 708 54.57 -22.13 36.86
N LEU A 709 55.44 -21.17 36.51
CA LEU A 709 55.56 -20.63 35.15
C LEU A 709 55.95 -21.73 34.14
N LYS A 710 56.86 -22.64 34.50
CA LYS A 710 57.23 -23.79 33.65
C LYS A 710 56.01 -24.67 33.33
N ILE A 711 55.19 -25.01 34.34
CA ILE A 711 53.97 -25.81 34.13
C ILE A 711 52.97 -25.06 33.23
N GLN A 712 52.80 -23.75 33.44
CA GLN A 712 51.93 -22.94 32.58
C GLN A 712 52.40 -22.90 31.12
N LEU A 713 53.71 -22.78 30.89
CA LEU A 713 54.30 -22.80 29.54
C LEU A 713 54.22 -24.19 28.89
N GLU A 714 54.37 -25.27 29.66
CA GLU A 714 54.19 -26.64 29.16
C GLU A 714 52.72 -26.94 28.79
N GLU A 715 51.75 -26.43 29.57
CA GLU A 715 50.32 -26.51 29.23
C GLU A 715 49.96 -25.66 28.02
N GLN A 716 50.43 -24.41 27.95
CA GLN A 716 50.27 -23.53 26.78
C GLN A 716 50.83 -24.17 25.52
N LYS A 717 52.01 -24.80 25.61
CA LYS A 717 52.59 -25.58 24.51
C LYS A 717 51.69 -26.76 24.13
N ARG A 718 51.19 -27.56 25.09
CA ARG A 718 50.32 -28.70 24.76
C ARG A 718 49.05 -28.25 24.05
N VAL A 719 48.43 -27.15 24.49
CA VAL A 719 47.27 -26.52 23.85
C VAL A 719 47.61 -25.98 22.45
N ALA A 720 48.82 -25.46 22.22
CA ALA A 720 49.29 -25.05 20.90
C ALA A 720 49.51 -26.27 19.96
N ASP A 721 50.17 -27.32 20.44
CA ASP A 721 50.38 -28.58 19.72
C ASP A 721 49.04 -29.27 19.37
N GLU A 722 48.05 -29.24 20.28
CA GLU A 722 46.69 -29.73 20.03
C GLU A 722 45.96 -28.92 18.95
N LYS A 723 46.02 -27.58 19.01
CA LYS A 723 45.48 -26.69 17.97
C LYS A 723 46.15 -26.91 16.61
N TYR A 724 47.46 -27.12 16.59
CA TYR A 724 48.21 -27.44 15.37
C TYR A 724 47.80 -28.80 14.79
N ARG A 725 47.71 -29.86 15.61
CA ARG A 725 47.21 -31.18 15.19
C ARG A 725 45.75 -31.19 14.77
N TYR A 726 44.93 -30.27 15.27
CA TYR A 726 43.57 -30.05 14.78
C TYR A 726 43.59 -29.37 13.41
N LYS A 727 44.43 -28.34 13.21
CA LYS A 727 44.60 -27.69 11.91
C LYS A 727 45.19 -28.63 10.84
N GLN A 728 46.13 -29.50 11.18
CA GLN A 728 46.63 -30.55 10.28
C GLN A 728 45.61 -31.66 9.97
N ARG A 729 44.52 -31.79 10.74
CA ARG A 729 43.38 -32.65 10.39
C ARG A 729 42.43 -31.91 9.45
N GLN A 730 42.02 -30.70 9.83
CA GLN A 730 41.21 -29.81 8.97
C GLN A 730 41.82 -29.56 7.59
N ILE A 731 43.15 -29.47 7.46
CA ILE A 731 43.81 -29.34 6.15
C ILE A 731 43.70 -30.63 5.33
N ARG A 732 43.79 -31.82 5.95
CA ARG A 732 43.64 -33.10 5.25
C ARG A 732 42.19 -33.38 4.88
N GLU A 733 41.25 -33.11 5.78
CA GLU A 733 39.81 -33.14 5.51
C GLU A 733 39.48 -32.28 4.26
N LEU A 734 39.99 -31.04 4.20
CA LEU A 734 39.81 -30.16 3.04
C LEU A 734 40.55 -30.62 1.77
N GLN A 735 41.68 -31.34 1.89
CA GLN A 735 42.39 -31.93 0.75
C GLN A 735 41.66 -33.16 0.19
N GLU A 736 41.12 -34.00 1.06
CA GLU A 736 40.28 -35.15 0.72
C GLU A 736 38.95 -34.69 0.08
N ASP A 737 38.32 -33.64 0.64
CA ASP A 737 37.15 -32.98 0.05
C ASP A 737 37.47 -32.44 -1.36
N LEU A 738 38.55 -31.67 -1.53
CA LEU A 738 38.97 -31.12 -2.83
C LEU A 738 39.23 -32.22 -3.85
N GLN A 739 39.95 -33.29 -3.47
CA GLN A 739 40.23 -34.41 -4.37
C GLN A 739 38.94 -35.18 -4.72
N SER A 740 37.99 -35.32 -3.79
CA SER A 740 36.68 -35.91 -4.09
C SER A 740 35.89 -35.06 -5.09
N MET A 741 35.89 -33.74 -4.94
CA MET A 741 35.24 -32.81 -5.85
C MET A 741 35.89 -32.82 -7.24
N GLU A 742 37.22 -32.84 -7.32
CA GLU A 742 37.95 -32.96 -8.58
C GLU A 742 37.60 -34.25 -9.32
N ASN A 743 37.58 -35.40 -8.63
CA ASN A 743 37.13 -36.67 -9.18
C ASN A 743 35.67 -36.60 -9.72
N THR A 744 34.74 -35.96 -9.01
CA THR A 744 33.37 -35.79 -9.53
C THR A 744 33.31 -34.90 -10.76
N LEU A 745 34.18 -33.89 -10.83
CA LEU A 745 34.27 -32.95 -11.95
C LEU A 745 34.82 -33.67 -13.21
N GLU A 746 35.78 -34.58 -13.06
CA GLU A 746 36.23 -35.46 -14.14
C GLU A 746 35.14 -36.42 -14.62
N VAL A 747 34.40 -37.07 -13.71
CA VAL A 747 33.25 -37.91 -14.09
C VAL A 747 32.19 -37.11 -14.85
N ILE A 748 31.87 -35.88 -14.42
CA ILE A 748 30.93 -34.99 -15.10
C ILE A 748 31.47 -34.55 -16.48
N LYS A 749 32.77 -34.27 -16.61
CA LYS A 749 33.41 -34.01 -17.92
C LYS A 749 33.24 -35.20 -18.87
N HIS A 750 33.52 -36.42 -18.42
CA HIS A 750 33.36 -37.64 -19.23
C HIS A 750 31.89 -37.91 -19.60
N LEU A 751 30.94 -37.69 -18.69
CA LEU A 751 29.51 -37.77 -19.03
C LEU A 751 29.12 -36.70 -20.08
N SER A 752 29.70 -35.50 -20.01
CA SER A 752 29.49 -34.44 -21.00
C SER A 752 30.07 -34.75 -22.37
N THR A 753 31.27 -35.34 -22.46
CA THR A 753 31.84 -35.78 -23.76
C THR A 753 31.00 -36.87 -24.38
N ASN A 754 30.66 -37.90 -23.60
CA ASN A 754 29.87 -39.05 -24.08
C ASN A 754 28.46 -38.63 -24.52
N ALA A 755 27.88 -37.58 -23.90
CA ALA A 755 26.61 -36.99 -24.33
C ALA A 755 26.74 -36.20 -25.65
N LYS A 756 27.84 -35.45 -25.85
CA LYS A 756 28.12 -34.72 -27.11
C LYS A 756 28.40 -35.67 -28.27
N GLU A 757 29.12 -36.76 -28.03
CA GLU A 757 29.36 -37.82 -29.02
C GLU A 757 28.04 -38.44 -29.47
N LYS A 758 27.20 -38.90 -28.54
CA LYS A 758 25.85 -39.42 -28.85
C LYS A 758 24.97 -38.39 -29.56
N LEU A 759 25.06 -37.10 -29.21
CA LEU A 759 24.36 -36.04 -29.93
C LEU A 759 24.82 -35.97 -31.40
N SER A 760 26.14 -36.03 -31.65
CA SER A 760 26.71 -36.00 -33.00
C SER A 760 26.34 -37.23 -33.83
N GLU A 761 26.31 -38.43 -33.23
CA GLU A 761 25.80 -39.66 -33.86
C GLU A 761 24.35 -39.51 -34.30
N LYS A 762 23.48 -39.00 -33.41
CA LYS A 762 22.06 -38.79 -33.72
C LYS A 762 21.85 -37.67 -34.74
N GLN A 763 22.68 -36.63 -34.76
CA GLN A 763 22.66 -35.61 -35.81
C GLN A 763 23.09 -36.19 -37.17
N ALA A 764 24.15 -37.00 -37.23
CA ALA A 764 24.56 -37.69 -38.45
C ALA A 764 23.46 -38.63 -38.97
N TYR A 765 22.82 -39.40 -38.08
CA TYR A 765 21.69 -40.26 -38.43
C TYR A 765 20.45 -39.48 -38.92
N LEU A 766 20.13 -38.33 -38.32
CA LEU A 766 19.07 -37.43 -38.80
C LEU A 766 19.38 -36.84 -40.18
N ILE A 767 20.65 -36.52 -40.46
CA ILE A 767 21.09 -36.06 -41.80
C ILE A 767 20.93 -37.19 -42.83
N GLN A 768 21.26 -38.43 -42.45
CA GLN A 768 21.07 -39.60 -43.31
C GLN A 768 19.59 -39.87 -43.61
N LEU A 769 18.72 -39.91 -42.59
CA LEU A 769 17.27 -40.06 -42.76
C LEU A 769 16.66 -38.92 -43.60
N ARG A 770 17.16 -37.69 -43.47
CA ARG A 770 16.74 -36.57 -44.34
C ARG A 770 17.12 -36.81 -45.80
N LYS A 771 18.35 -37.25 -46.10
CA LYS A 771 18.76 -37.61 -47.48
C LYS A 771 17.88 -38.71 -48.04
N GLU A 772 17.66 -39.78 -47.29
CA GLU A 772 16.78 -40.88 -47.70
C GLU A 772 15.35 -40.39 -47.98
N THR A 773 14.81 -39.50 -47.13
CA THR A 773 13.49 -38.89 -47.36
C THR A 773 13.44 -38.07 -48.65
N GLU A 774 14.45 -37.22 -48.91
CA GLU A 774 14.53 -36.45 -50.16
C GLU A 774 14.70 -37.36 -51.39
N GLU A 775 15.41 -38.49 -51.28
CA GLU A 775 15.55 -39.49 -52.35
C GLU A 775 14.25 -40.27 -52.63
N GLN A 776 13.34 -40.40 -51.67
CA GLN A 776 12.04 -41.05 -51.87
C GLN A 776 11.03 -40.12 -52.57
N LYS A 777 11.06 -38.80 -52.35
CA LYS A 777 10.15 -37.84 -53.02
C LYS A 777 10.10 -37.99 -54.55
N PRO A 778 11.23 -37.98 -55.31
CA PRO A 778 11.19 -38.13 -56.76
C PRO A 778 10.87 -39.57 -57.21
N LYS A 779 10.86 -40.56 -56.32
CA LYS A 779 10.34 -41.91 -56.60
C LYS A 779 8.82 -41.91 -56.45
N LEU A 780 8.29 -41.34 -55.36
CA LEU A 780 6.86 -41.14 -55.13
C LEU A 780 6.20 -40.28 -56.22
N GLU A 781 6.85 -39.20 -56.66
CA GLU A 781 6.37 -38.39 -57.80
C GLU A 781 6.31 -39.18 -59.12
N ARG A 782 7.23 -40.13 -59.35
CA ARG A 782 7.18 -40.99 -60.55
C ARG A 782 6.03 -41.98 -60.46
N VAL A 783 5.84 -42.63 -59.30
CA VAL A 783 4.75 -43.58 -59.07
C VAL A 783 3.38 -42.88 -59.16
N THR A 784 3.18 -41.75 -58.49
CA THR A 784 1.91 -40.99 -58.57
C THR A 784 1.60 -40.51 -59.99
N LYS A 785 2.61 -40.08 -60.77
CA LYS A 785 2.46 -39.75 -62.20
C LYS A 785 2.22 -40.96 -63.09
N GLN A 786 2.57 -42.18 -62.66
CA GLN A 786 2.23 -43.44 -63.34
C GLN A 786 0.81 -43.90 -62.97
N CYS A 787 0.44 -43.93 -61.69
CA CYS A 787 -0.92 -44.23 -61.25
C CYS A 787 -1.93 -43.28 -61.94
N ALA A 788 -1.67 -41.98 -61.95
CA ALA A 788 -2.52 -40.99 -62.63
C ALA A 788 -2.58 -41.11 -64.17
N LYS A 789 -1.70 -41.93 -64.80
CA LYS A 789 -1.86 -42.36 -66.20
C LYS A 789 -2.77 -43.58 -66.30
N LEU A 790 -2.50 -44.62 -65.48
CA LEU A 790 -3.31 -45.84 -65.43
C LEU A 790 -4.78 -45.54 -65.08
N THR A 791 -5.06 -44.64 -64.13
CA THR A 791 -6.40 -44.11 -63.84
C THR A 791 -7.07 -43.51 -65.09
N LYS A 792 -6.34 -42.72 -65.88
CA LYS A 792 -6.88 -42.13 -67.12
C LYS A 792 -7.12 -43.19 -68.19
N GLU A 793 -6.22 -44.16 -68.31
CA GLU A 793 -6.38 -45.29 -69.25
C GLU A 793 -7.59 -46.17 -68.88
N ILE A 794 -7.81 -46.45 -67.60
CA ILE A 794 -9.00 -47.16 -67.09
C ILE A 794 -10.29 -46.41 -67.42
N ARG A 795 -10.36 -45.09 -67.16
CA ARG A 795 -11.54 -44.26 -67.49
C ARG A 795 -11.77 -44.15 -69.00
N LEU A 796 -10.70 -44.02 -69.79
CA LEU A 796 -10.79 -44.01 -71.26
C LEU A 796 -11.32 -45.34 -71.81
N LEU A 797 -10.84 -46.48 -71.31
CA LEU A 797 -11.28 -47.82 -71.73
C LEU A 797 -12.74 -48.13 -71.35
N LYS A 798 -13.27 -47.54 -70.27
CA LYS A 798 -14.67 -47.70 -69.85
C LYS A 798 -15.61 -46.59 -70.34
N HIS A 799 -15.09 -45.56 -71.01
CA HIS A 799 -15.83 -44.40 -71.50
C HIS A 799 -16.65 -43.62 -70.43
N THR A 800 -16.31 -43.74 -69.15
CA THR A 800 -16.93 -43.01 -68.04
C THR A 800 -16.05 -41.86 -67.54
N LYS A 801 -16.65 -40.77 -67.05
CA LYS A 801 -15.92 -39.68 -66.37
C LYS A 801 -15.79 -39.93 -64.86
N ASP A 802 -16.80 -40.57 -64.29
CA ASP A 802 -16.91 -40.92 -62.88
C ASP A 802 -15.98 -42.07 -62.50
N GLU A 803 -15.74 -42.23 -61.20
CA GLU A 803 -14.79 -43.22 -60.68
C GLU A 803 -15.30 -44.65 -60.88
N THR A 804 -14.43 -45.53 -61.37
CA THR A 804 -14.79 -46.92 -61.65
C THR A 804 -14.68 -47.78 -60.38
N PHE A 805 -15.40 -48.90 -60.32
CA PHE A 805 -15.28 -49.84 -59.20
C PHE A 805 -13.86 -50.38 -59.02
N GLU A 806 -13.09 -50.51 -60.10
CA GLU A 806 -11.68 -50.89 -60.05
C GLU A 806 -10.81 -49.81 -59.40
N GLU A 807 -11.07 -48.52 -59.63
CA GLU A 807 -10.38 -47.44 -58.93
C GLU A 807 -10.73 -47.41 -57.44
N GLN A 808 -11.98 -47.74 -57.08
CA GLN A 808 -12.40 -47.84 -55.68
C GLN A 808 -11.75 -49.04 -54.96
N ASP A 809 -11.65 -50.20 -55.61
CA ASP A 809 -10.92 -51.37 -55.06
C ASP A 809 -9.40 -51.11 -54.99
N ILE A 810 -8.79 -50.45 -55.99
CA ILE A 810 -7.39 -50.02 -55.92
C ILE A 810 -7.17 -49.09 -54.73
N LYS A 811 -7.95 -48.00 -54.59
CA LYS A 811 -7.87 -47.08 -53.44
C LYS A 811 -8.10 -47.81 -52.11
N PHE A 812 -9.06 -48.74 -52.04
CA PHE A 812 -9.34 -49.51 -50.83
C PHE A 812 -8.18 -50.44 -50.46
N ARG A 813 -7.52 -51.08 -51.45
CA ARG A 813 -6.32 -51.90 -51.24
C ARG A 813 -5.11 -51.05 -50.85
N GLU A 814 -4.92 -49.89 -51.46
CA GLU A 814 -3.90 -48.91 -51.08
C GLU A 814 -4.09 -48.45 -49.63
N VAL A 815 -5.30 -48.02 -49.24
CA VAL A 815 -5.63 -47.64 -47.86
C VAL A 815 -5.45 -48.81 -46.89
N LYS A 816 -5.86 -50.03 -47.27
CA LYS A 816 -5.70 -51.23 -46.43
C LYS A 816 -4.24 -51.69 -46.29
N GLN A 817 -3.40 -51.42 -47.28
CA GLN A 817 -1.96 -51.68 -47.19
C GLN A 817 -1.26 -50.57 -46.39
N PHE A 818 -1.63 -49.31 -46.59
CA PHE A 818 -1.13 -48.18 -45.82
C PHE A 818 -1.42 -48.30 -44.31
N HIS A 819 -2.61 -48.79 -43.93
CA HIS A 819 -2.90 -49.12 -42.52
C HIS A 819 -1.98 -50.22 -41.99
N LYS A 820 -1.76 -51.32 -42.74
CA LYS A 820 -0.80 -52.35 -42.34
C LYS A 820 0.62 -51.80 -42.21
N ASP A 821 1.06 -50.95 -43.13
CA ASP A 821 2.40 -50.37 -43.12
C ASP A 821 2.57 -49.39 -41.94
N ILE A 822 1.48 -48.75 -41.49
CA ILE A 822 1.41 -48.00 -40.23
C ILE A 822 1.46 -48.93 -39.01
N ASP A 823 0.70 -50.03 -38.98
CA ASP A 823 0.73 -51.01 -37.88
C ASP A 823 2.12 -51.65 -37.75
N ASP A 824 2.76 -51.98 -38.88
CA ASP A 824 4.15 -52.44 -38.98
C ASP A 824 5.17 -51.38 -38.55
N MET A 825 4.82 -50.09 -38.62
CA MET A 825 5.69 -48.99 -38.14
C MET A 825 5.48 -48.74 -36.64
N LEU A 826 4.23 -48.73 -36.16
CA LEU A 826 3.87 -48.60 -34.75
C LEU A 826 4.49 -49.74 -33.93
N THR A 827 4.39 -50.99 -34.39
CA THR A 827 4.99 -52.14 -33.72
C THR A 827 6.52 -52.05 -33.61
N LYS A 828 7.21 -51.52 -34.63
CA LYS A 828 8.66 -51.22 -34.57
C LYS A 828 8.98 -50.07 -33.62
N VAL A 829 8.18 -49.00 -33.59
CA VAL A 829 8.35 -47.90 -32.63
C VAL A 829 8.12 -48.38 -31.17
N MET A 830 7.19 -49.31 -30.97
CA MET A 830 6.91 -49.96 -29.68
C MET A 830 8.04 -50.90 -29.20
N GLU A 831 9.13 -51.10 -29.94
CA GLU A 831 10.34 -51.75 -29.43
C GLU A 831 11.10 -50.86 -28.42
N ASN A 832 10.91 -49.53 -28.48
CA ASN A 832 11.42 -48.60 -27.46
C ASN A 832 10.45 -48.52 -26.27
N ALA A 833 10.91 -48.91 -25.08
CA ALA A 833 10.08 -49.01 -23.88
C ALA A 833 9.42 -47.68 -23.48
N ASP A 834 10.16 -46.58 -23.48
CA ASP A 834 9.66 -45.26 -23.06
C ASP A 834 8.54 -44.76 -24.00
N ILE A 835 8.74 -44.95 -25.31
CA ILE A 835 7.78 -44.54 -26.35
C ILE A 835 6.55 -45.45 -26.31
N ARG A 836 6.71 -46.75 -26.02
CA ARG A 836 5.58 -47.67 -25.80
C ARG A 836 4.67 -47.17 -24.68
N VAL A 837 5.19 -46.72 -23.54
CA VAL A 837 4.37 -46.22 -22.42
C VAL A 837 3.60 -44.96 -22.81
N ILE A 838 4.25 -44.02 -23.52
CA ILE A 838 3.61 -42.79 -24.00
C ILE A 838 2.49 -43.10 -25.01
N LEU A 839 2.76 -43.95 -26.02
CA LEU A 839 1.76 -44.38 -26.99
C LEU A 839 0.61 -45.14 -26.33
N GLN A 840 0.91 -46.07 -25.41
CA GLN A 840 -0.11 -46.82 -24.69
C GLN A 840 -1.04 -45.90 -23.88
N THR A 841 -0.48 -44.86 -23.24
CA THR A 841 -1.27 -43.86 -22.52
C THR A 841 -2.19 -43.08 -23.45
N HIS A 842 -1.70 -42.63 -24.61
CA HIS A 842 -2.50 -41.85 -25.56
C HIS A 842 -3.55 -42.69 -26.32
N PHE A 843 -3.27 -43.95 -26.62
CA PHE A 843 -4.27 -44.86 -27.22
C PHE A 843 -5.40 -45.17 -26.23
N GLN A 844 -5.07 -45.44 -24.96
CA GLN A 844 -6.05 -45.63 -23.89
C GLN A 844 -6.90 -44.36 -23.64
N GLN A 845 -6.30 -43.17 -23.68
CA GLN A 845 -7.04 -41.89 -23.57
C GLN A 845 -8.08 -41.67 -24.68
N ASN A 846 -7.87 -42.26 -25.87
CA ASN A 846 -8.76 -42.13 -27.02
C ASN A 846 -9.67 -43.35 -27.24
N GLY A 847 -9.64 -44.35 -26.33
CA GLY A 847 -10.47 -45.54 -26.42
C GLY A 847 -10.13 -46.48 -27.59
N LEU A 848 -8.87 -46.47 -28.05
CA LEU A 848 -8.38 -47.32 -29.14
C LEU A 848 -7.41 -48.38 -28.61
N ASP A 849 -7.63 -49.64 -28.96
CA ASP A 849 -6.68 -50.72 -28.69
C ASP A 849 -5.42 -50.59 -29.57
N LEU A 850 -4.25 -50.98 -29.03
CA LEU A 850 -3.00 -50.95 -29.79
C LEU A 850 -2.94 -52.17 -30.75
N PRO A 851 -2.47 -52.00 -32.00
CA PRO A 851 -2.39 -53.10 -32.96
C PRO A 851 -1.36 -54.16 -32.53
N THR A 852 -1.85 -55.33 -32.10
CA THR A 852 -1.02 -56.51 -31.85
C THR A 852 -0.57 -57.12 -33.18
N GLY A 853 0.76 -57.14 -33.41
CA GLY A 853 1.35 -57.54 -34.69
C GLY A 853 0.88 -58.90 -35.20
N SER A 854 0.28 -58.91 -36.40
CA SER A 854 -0.22 -60.13 -37.04
C SER A 854 0.95 -60.99 -37.56
N GLY A 855 1.19 -62.13 -36.91
CA GLY A 855 2.37 -62.96 -37.16
C GLY A 855 2.49 -63.47 -38.60
N ARG A 856 3.55 -63.03 -39.30
CA ARG A 856 3.98 -63.61 -40.59
C ARG A 856 4.47 -65.04 -40.38
N GLY A 857 3.63 -66.02 -40.70
CA GLY A 857 4.04 -67.42 -40.74
C GLY A 857 5.05 -67.71 -41.85
N SER A 858 6.20 -68.28 -41.50
CA SER A 858 7.12 -68.90 -42.45
C SER A 858 7.26 -70.39 -42.13
N ARG A 859 7.11 -71.24 -43.16
CA ARG A 859 7.28 -72.70 -43.05
C ARG A 859 8.72 -73.06 -43.34
N GLN A 860 9.37 -73.84 -42.48
CA GLN A 860 10.39 -74.80 -42.92
C GLN A 860 10.52 -75.96 -41.92
N SER A 861 11.02 -77.10 -42.41
CA SER A 861 10.70 -78.41 -41.84
C SER A 861 11.94 -79.31 -41.60
N SER A 862 11.96 -79.94 -40.43
CA SER A 862 12.50 -81.30 -40.16
C SER A 862 13.89 -81.71 -40.72
N ARG A 863 14.87 -81.78 -39.80
CA ARG A 863 15.81 -82.91 -39.57
C ARG A 863 16.58 -83.53 -40.77
N SER A 864 17.91 -83.39 -40.75
CA SER A 864 18.91 -84.49 -40.66
C SER A 864 20.21 -83.87 -40.07
N SER A 865 20.91 -84.44 -39.08
CA SER A 865 21.93 -85.52 -39.15
C SER A 865 23.19 -85.12 -39.96
N GLN A 866 24.45 -85.33 -39.53
CA GLN A 866 25.00 -86.05 -38.36
C GLN A 866 26.50 -85.65 -38.15
N SER A 867 27.08 -85.87 -36.95
CA SER A 867 28.51 -86.16 -36.59
C SER A 867 29.70 -85.59 -37.42
N SER A 868 30.86 -85.19 -36.87
CA SER A 868 31.64 -85.87 -35.81
C SER A 868 32.80 -85.01 -35.23
N LEU A 869 33.22 -85.31 -34.00
CA LEU A 869 34.61 -85.32 -33.46
C LEU A 869 35.56 -84.09 -33.56
N SER A 870 35.85 -83.50 -32.38
CA SER A 870 37.19 -83.07 -31.87
C SER A 870 38.02 -81.98 -32.62
N SER A 871 38.97 -81.24 -32.01
CA SER A 871 39.68 -81.43 -30.73
C SER A 871 40.25 -80.12 -30.12
N VAL A 872 40.46 -80.12 -28.79
CA VAL A 872 41.49 -79.35 -28.02
C VAL A 872 41.53 -77.80 -28.08
N ARG A 873 40.96 -77.20 -27.02
CA ARG A 873 41.62 -76.27 -26.05
C ARG A 873 42.31 -74.97 -26.54
N SER A 874 41.72 -73.83 -26.20
CA SER A 874 42.42 -72.80 -25.40
C SER A 874 41.45 -71.89 -24.63
N THR A 875 41.96 -71.24 -23.58
CA THR A 875 41.24 -70.48 -22.56
C THR A 875 40.85 -69.06 -22.99
N SER A 876 39.63 -68.64 -22.65
CA SER A 876 39.36 -67.25 -22.22
C SER A 876 38.23 -67.24 -21.18
N THR A 877 38.29 -66.32 -20.22
CA THR A 877 37.38 -66.24 -19.07
C THR A 877 36.15 -65.39 -19.37
N ASN A 878 34.97 -65.86 -18.94
CA ASN A 878 33.73 -65.08 -19.05
C ASN A 878 33.79 -63.80 -18.20
N ALA A 879 33.54 -62.65 -18.82
CA ALA A 879 33.18 -61.42 -18.13
C ALA A 879 31.65 -61.29 -18.10
N SER A 880 31.01 -61.67 -16.99
CA SER A 880 29.57 -61.44 -16.78
C SER A 880 29.33 -59.99 -16.37
N GLN A 881 28.68 -59.23 -17.26
CA GLN A 881 28.27 -57.85 -17.02
C GLN A 881 27.29 -57.78 -15.82
N THR A 882 27.53 -56.84 -14.90
CA THR A 882 26.55 -56.41 -13.90
C THR A 882 26.02 -55.03 -14.27
N SER A 883 24.74 -54.79 -14.03
CA SER A 883 24.05 -53.58 -14.47
C SER A 883 24.34 -52.39 -13.54
N VAL A 884 24.91 -51.33 -14.12
CA VAL A 884 25.14 -50.06 -13.40
C VAL A 884 23.80 -49.36 -13.16
N LYS A 885 23.39 -49.25 -11.89
CA LYS A 885 22.37 -48.27 -11.50
C LYS A 885 22.99 -46.86 -11.56
N VAL A 886 22.35 -45.96 -12.29
CA VAL A 886 22.65 -44.53 -12.23
C VAL A 886 22.24 -44.00 -10.85
N VAL A 887 23.09 -43.17 -10.24
CA VAL A 887 22.82 -42.46 -8.98
C VAL A 887 22.93 -40.98 -9.28
N GLU A 888 21.83 -40.24 -9.10
CA GLU A 888 21.85 -38.77 -9.14
C GLU A 888 22.44 -38.24 -7.83
N PHE A 889 23.54 -37.48 -7.94
CA PHE A 889 24.11 -36.75 -6.81
C PHE A 889 23.52 -35.34 -6.75
N ASN A 890 22.73 -35.06 -5.71
CA ASN A 890 22.48 -33.70 -5.28
C ASN A 890 23.64 -33.20 -4.41
N PHE A 891 24.13 -32.00 -4.67
CA PHE A 891 25.24 -31.39 -3.94
C PHE A 891 24.84 -30.99 -2.51
N PRO A 892 25.76 -31.10 -1.52
CA PRO A 892 25.55 -30.56 -0.18
C PRO A 892 25.92 -29.07 -0.08
N GLU A 893 25.10 -28.28 0.60
CA GLU A 893 25.50 -26.93 1.05
C GLU A 893 26.53 -27.00 2.19
N SER A 894 27.40 -26.00 2.27
CA SER A 894 28.48 -25.94 3.27
C SER A 894 27.98 -25.58 4.68
N PRO A 895 28.59 -26.11 5.75
CA PRO A 895 28.06 -25.94 7.11
C PRO A 895 28.34 -24.56 7.71
N SER A 896 27.29 -23.82 8.03
CA SER A 896 27.35 -22.68 8.94
C SER A 896 27.51 -23.16 10.40
N LYS A 897 28.35 -22.48 11.17
CA LYS A 897 28.65 -22.87 12.56
C LYS A 897 27.56 -22.39 13.51
N HIS A 898 26.93 -23.32 14.24
CA HIS A 898 26.24 -22.96 15.47
C HIS A 898 27.27 -22.57 16.54
N ALA A 899 27.07 -21.41 17.16
CA ALA A 899 27.58 -21.14 18.50
C ALA A 899 26.61 -21.75 19.53
N SER A 900 27.19 -22.30 20.59
CA SER A 900 26.55 -22.92 21.77
C SER A 900 25.21 -22.32 22.18
N SER A 901 24.18 -23.17 22.24
CA SER A 901 23.15 -23.04 23.27
C SER A 901 23.73 -23.37 24.65
N THR A 902 23.12 -22.87 25.72
CA THR A 902 23.35 -23.38 27.08
C THR A 902 22.01 -23.49 27.77
N SER A 903 21.46 -24.69 27.77
CA SER A 903 20.24 -25.04 28.50
C SER A 903 20.61 -25.68 29.83
N SER A 904 20.11 -25.15 30.95
CA SER A 904 20.25 -25.79 32.26
C SER A 904 18.96 -25.68 33.07
N ASN A 905 18.24 -26.80 33.13
CA ASN A 905 17.30 -27.24 34.16
C ASN A 905 16.40 -26.21 34.88
N SER A 906 15.11 -26.38 34.61
CA SER A 906 14.06 -26.33 35.61
C SER A 906 14.46 -26.92 36.99
N LYS A 907 14.11 -26.21 38.07
CA LYS A 907 12.97 -26.60 38.94
C LYS A 907 12.69 -25.60 40.06
N ASP A 908 11.48 -25.73 40.59
CA ASP A 908 10.86 -24.94 41.64
C ASP A 908 11.70 -24.75 42.91
N ARG A 909 11.63 -23.55 43.50
CA ARG A 909 10.99 -23.41 44.81
C ARG A 909 10.53 -22.00 45.17
N LYS A 910 9.44 -21.99 45.96
CA LYS A 910 8.63 -20.84 46.41
C LYS A 910 9.38 -19.81 47.29
N SER A 911 8.75 -18.64 47.31
CA SER A 911 8.44 -17.79 48.49
C SER A 911 9.43 -16.73 48.95
N SER A 912 8.82 -15.57 49.28
CA SER A 912 9.36 -14.41 50.01
C SER A 912 10.44 -13.61 49.26
N LYS A 913 10.35 -12.28 49.16
CA LYS A 913 9.47 -11.34 49.87
C LYS A 913 9.11 -10.14 49.00
#